data_AF-A0A7S2MYS7-F1
#
_entry.id   AF-A0A7S2MYS7-F1
#
_cell.length_a   1.000
_cell.length_b   1.000
_cell.length_c   1.000
_cell.angle_alpha   90.00
_cell.angle_beta   90.00
_cell.angle_gamma   90.00
#
_symmetry.space_group_name_H-M   'P 1'
#
loop_
_entity.id
_entity.type
_entity.pdbx_description
1 polymer ?
#
loop_
_entity_poly.entity_id
_entity_poly.type
_entity_poly.pdbx_seq_one_letter_code
_entity_poly.pdbx_strand_id
1 'polypeptide(L)'
;GHARSAPRRHRAAGEMSAFEEVGICPEIIQAIEDDDWLLPTAVQQEAIPLILTGGDVCAAAETGSGKTGAFGLPCLQIVHEQLRGKCKTGDASGASKKCQLSSGDKDMLVRVTEDGLECKSEDAKRWSGVRANFDVREGMYMYEVEIVEGLVRVGWSASSSELELGIEDRSFGYGSTGKKSSARKFEEYGEAFQAGDIIGCLLDRTNHTISFSKNGKDLGVAYKIPEELRRVGLKPHVCGKGFAAVCKFEALEYQLQGYTPMGKIDPQHTSGAAEDDGKAPPMCLILEPTRDLADQTYKNMVKFAKHLENPPVRVGLFVGGVDDGEQARKLERGVDICVGTLPKTLDWIRKGKLDISRIKFLVLDEADDLQKKDDKKEIPKLSAEIKQGRRDRVQTLFFSATLHTPEVKQMIEDITTRPIWVDLKGKDSVPETVHHVALYIDPMNDFPWVDTDVAVRAKPQDQKSQPELDGVHAKPTMSSIDRNYPDALRMSEKIKMAKPKYMVKMADLFSMAQCLVFCRTNVDCNNLEDYLNRLGGTKGWGGKMETGKENPYSCVVLAGMRNQDERRSNLESFKEGDVRFLICTDVAARGIDIAGLPYVIQTTLPDDIENYIHRIGRCGRAERMGLAISIIATEKEKVWYHKCPSRGKNCTPWPGNTKLTIPFGPDGKLRARDDSNWICDEGGCTIWYDEPDLIKQVEKRIGMPMKVMDPEDFSVPGVLESPLGPEFQKKAKAAAVAKEPPSRRAMKRKKEEAVAITYGAKKDDASLKMSAKQTAALAPIVGELAALEKEIQQIFAEAMWTFGDAKPMPAPKGPAR
;
A
#
# COMPACT_ATOMS: atom_id res chain seq x y z
N GLY A 1 21.18 17.20 35.62
CA GLY A 1 21.68 18.29 34.76
C GLY A 1 20.65 18.55 33.69
N HIS A 2 20.16 19.79 33.57
CA HIS A 2 19.18 20.20 32.57
C HIS A 2 19.75 20.06 31.16
N ALA A 3 19.20 19.13 30.37
CA ALA A 3 19.43 19.10 28.93
C ALA A 3 18.64 20.25 28.30
N ARG A 4 19.38 21.23 27.76
CA ARG A 4 18.81 22.37 27.02
C ARG A 4 18.18 21.85 25.73
N SER A 5 16.87 22.05 25.57
CA SER A 5 16.19 21.94 24.29
C SER A 5 16.82 22.91 23.29
N ALA A 6 17.21 22.41 22.11
CA ALA A 6 17.61 23.26 21.00
C ALA A 6 16.45 24.21 20.63
N PRO A 7 16.73 25.47 20.23
CA PRO A 7 15.68 26.40 19.86
C PRO A 7 15.02 25.95 18.56
N ARG A 8 13.70 25.78 18.57
CA ARG A 8 12.88 25.62 17.37
C ARG A 8 13.14 26.82 16.46
N ARG A 9 13.68 26.58 15.26
CA ARG A 9 13.76 27.62 14.22
C ARG A 9 12.33 27.95 13.78
N HIS A 10 11.82 29.11 14.18
CA HIS A 10 10.66 29.70 13.51
C HIS A 10 11.08 30.06 12.08
N ARG A 11 10.39 29.51 11.07
CA ARG A 11 10.55 29.89 9.66
C ARG A 11 10.29 31.39 9.50
N ALA A 12 11.14 32.06 8.71
CA ALA A 12 10.87 33.41 8.25
C ALA A 12 9.66 33.39 7.31
N ALA A 13 8.79 34.40 7.38
CA ALA A 13 7.67 34.54 6.48
C ALA A 13 8.18 34.72 5.02
N GLY A 14 8.10 33.67 4.19
CA GLY A 14 8.43 33.73 2.76
C GLY A 14 9.17 32.53 2.15
N GLU A 15 9.69 31.57 2.95
CA GLU A 15 10.31 30.34 2.39
C GLU A 15 9.25 29.22 2.24
N MET A 16 8.90 28.86 0.99
CA MET A 16 8.03 27.73 0.69
C MET A 16 8.69 26.40 1.10
N SER A 17 7.90 25.49 1.65
CA SER A 17 8.38 24.12 1.92
C SER A 17 8.49 23.31 0.62
N ALA A 18 9.45 22.39 0.52
CA ALA A 18 9.55 21.49 -0.63
C ALA A 18 8.30 20.62 -0.83
N PHE A 19 7.53 20.36 0.25
CA PHE A 19 6.23 19.68 0.16
C PHE A 19 5.10 20.59 -0.33
N GLU A 20 5.23 21.90 -0.17
CA GLU A 20 4.29 22.90 -0.69
C GLU A 20 4.41 23.01 -2.21
N GLU A 21 5.64 22.89 -2.75
CA GLU A 21 5.91 22.88 -4.20
C GLU A 21 5.23 21.71 -4.93
N VAL A 22 5.05 20.57 -4.26
CA VAL A 22 4.34 19.39 -4.81
C VAL A 22 2.83 19.43 -4.51
N GLY A 23 2.33 20.51 -3.89
CA GLY A 23 0.89 20.77 -3.71
C GLY A 23 0.26 20.25 -2.42
N ILE A 24 1.05 19.85 -1.42
CA ILE A 24 0.52 19.41 -0.13
C ILE A 24 0.12 20.60 0.74
N CYS A 25 -1.02 20.49 1.43
CA CYS A 25 -1.55 21.55 2.29
C CYS A 25 -0.71 21.76 3.58
N PRO A 26 -0.70 22.98 4.13
CA PRO A 26 0.10 23.33 5.31
C PRO A 26 -0.16 22.44 6.53
N GLU A 27 -1.40 22.00 6.74
CA GLU A 27 -1.78 21.13 7.86
C GLU A 27 -1.08 19.77 7.80
N ILE A 28 -0.99 19.17 6.62
CA ILE A 28 -0.25 17.92 6.42
C ILE A 28 1.26 18.16 6.47
N ILE A 29 1.75 19.27 5.91
CA ILE A 29 3.18 19.65 6.00
C ILE A 29 3.63 19.73 7.45
N GLN A 30 2.82 20.36 8.31
CA GLN A 30 3.10 20.43 9.74
C GLN A 30 3.17 19.03 10.38
N ALA A 31 2.32 18.09 9.95
CA ALA A 31 2.28 16.74 10.50
C ALA A 31 3.51 15.91 10.13
N ILE A 32 4.00 16.06 8.89
CA ILE A 32 5.19 15.35 8.42
C ILE A 32 6.49 16.01 8.93
N GLU A 33 6.51 17.33 9.14
CA GLU A 33 7.64 18.04 9.77
C GLU A 33 7.79 17.65 11.25
N ASP A 34 6.69 17.37 11.96
CA ASP A 34 6.72 16.79 13.32
C ASP A 34 7.40 15.41 13.36
N ASP A 35 7.40 14.69 12.23
CA ASP A 35 8.03 13.37 12.04
C ASP A 35 9.39 13.48 11.30
N ASP A 36 9.98 14.68 11.23
CA ASP A 36 11.27 15.01 10.61
C ASP A 36 11.34 14.81 9.07
N TRP A 37 10.20 14.87 8.37
CA TRP A 37 10.17 14.82 6.90
C TRP A 37 10.38 16.23 6.32
N LEU A 38 11.64 16.54 6.01
CA LEU A 38 12.01 17.88 5.52
C LEU A 38 11.89 18.03 4.00
N LEU A 39 12.08 16.95 3.24
CA LEU A 39 12.08 16.95 1.78
C LEU A 39 11.28 15.76 1.23
N PRO A 40 10.54 15.92 0.12
CA PRO A 40 9.88 14.81 -0.54
C PRO A 40 10.89 13.83 -1.12
N THR A 41 10.60 12.54 -1.04
CA THR A 41 11.36 11.52 -1.76
C THR A 41 11.06 11.57 -3.26
N ALA A 42 11.90 10.97 -4.10
CA ALA A 42 11.70 10.98 -5.56
C ALA A 42 10.31 10.45 -5.97
N VAL A 43 9.81 9.38 -5.31
CA VAL A 43 8.46 8.85 -5.60
C VAL A 43 7.35 9.80 -5.16
N GLN A 44 7.56 10.55 -4.08
CA GLN A 44 6.61 11.56 -3.62
C GLN A 44 6.59 12.76 -4.58
N GLN A 45 7.76 13.24 -4.99
CA GLN A 45 7.89 14.39 -5.88
C GLN A 45 7.21 14.17 -7.23
N GLU A 46 7.33 12.95 -7.78
CA GLU A 46 6.70 12.61 -9.07
C GLU A 46 5.23 12.21 -8.91
N ALA A 47 4.88 11.37 -7.92
CA ALA A 47 3.53 10.80 -7.84
C ALA A 47 2.50 11.77 -7.21
N ILE A 48 2.89 12.59 -6.23
CA ILE A 48 1.93 13.45 -5.51
C ILE A 48 1.21 14.42 -6.47
N PRO A 49 1.90 15.19 -7.33
CA PRO A 49 1.22 16.10 -8.25
C PRO A 49 0.29 15.37 -9.21
N LEU A 50 0.71 14.20 -9.71
CA LEU A 50 -0.11 13.38 -10.61
C LEU A 50 -1.39 12.87 -9.93
N ILE A 51 -1.30 12.47 -8.66
CA ILE A 51 -2.46 12.04 -7.89
C ILE A 51 -3.41 13.22 -7.66
N LEU A 52 -2.89 14.39 -7.29
CA LEU A 52 -3.70 15.60 -7.08
C LEU A 52 -4.44 16.05 -8.35
N THR A 53 -3.90 15.77 -9.55
CA THR A 53 -4.59 16.07 -10.83
C THR A 53 -5.73 15.11 -11.19
N GLY A 54 -5.91 14.01 -10.46
CA GLY A 54 -7.06 13.09 -10.62
C GLY A 54 -6.89 11.97 -11.65
N GLY A 55 -5.66 11.73 -12.15
CA GLY A 55 -5.34 10.60 -13.05
C GLY A 55 -5.03 9.30 -12.30
N ASP A 56 -5.25 8.14 -12.92
CA ASP A 56 -4.75 6.87 -12.36
C ASP A 56 -3.21 6.87 -12.41
N VAL A 57 -2.56 6.41 -11.35
CA VAL A 57 -1.09 6.42 -11.24
C VAL A 57 -0.57 5.02 -10.92
N CYS A 58 0.46 4.61 -11.64
CA CYS A 58 1.22 3.39 -11.43
C CYS A 58 2.66 3.77 -11.05
N ALA A 59 3.00 3.65 -9.78
CA ALA A 59 4.31 4.02 -9.25
C ALA A 59 5.15 2.79 -8.87
N ALA A 60 6.25 2.58 -9.60
CA ALA A 60 7.23 1.54 -9.33
C ALA A 60 8.40 2.13 -8.52
N ALA A 61 8.51 1.75 -7.25
CA ALA A 61 9.55 2.25 -6.35
C ALA A 61 9.92 1.23 -5.25
N GLU A 62 11.17 1.27 -4.77
CA GLU A 62 11.68 0.38 -3.72
C GLU A 62 10.88 0.48 -2.42
N THR A 63 10.80 -0.61 -1.65
CA THR A 63 10.23 -0.53 -0.30
C THR A 63 11.10 0.40 0.57
N GLY A 64 10.47 1.26 1.36
CA GLY A 64 11.17 2.31 2.12
C GLY A 64 11.45 3.59 1.33
N SER A 65 11.11 3.68 0.04
CA SER A 65 11.22 4.91 -0.77
C SER A 65 10.19 5.99 -0.43
N GLY A 66 9.27 5.73 0.52
CA GLY A 66 8.22 6.68 0.90
C GLY A 66 6.92 6.56 0.11
N LYS A 67 6.64 5.40 -0.52
CA LYS A 67 5.39 5.09 -1.26
C LYS A 67 4.11 5.46 -0.47
N THR A 68 4.07 5.09 0.81
CA THR A 68 2.93 5.42 1.68
C THR A 68 2.66 6.91 1.78
N GLY A 69 3.70 7.75 1.81
CA GLY A 69 3.54 9.20 1.74
C GLY A 69 3.10 9.65 0.35
N ALA A 70 3.64 9.03 -0.70
CA ALA A 70 3.34 9.39 -2.08
C ALA A 70 1.86 9.24 -2.45
N PHE A 71 1.17 8.19 -1.99
CA PHE A 71 -0.29 8.09 -2.14
C PHE A 71 -1.08 8.63 -0.95
N GLY A 72 -0.54 8.49 0.27
CA GLY A 72 -1.28 8.76 1.50
C GLY A 72 -1.56 10.25 1.70
N LEU A 73 -0.54 11.10 1.50
CA LEU A 73 -0.66 12.55 1.66
C LEU A 73 -1.73 13.16 0.72
N PRO A 74 -1.69 12.94 -0.62
CA PRO A 74 -2.71 13.51 -1.50
C PRO A 74 -4.09 12.87 -1.32
N CYS A 75 -4.20 11.56 -1.06
CA CYS A 75 -5.48 10.92 -0.75
C CYS A 75 -6.12 11.54 0.51
N LEU A 76 -5.32 11.72 1.55
CA LEU A 76 -5.76 12.29 2.82
C LEU A 76 -6.22 13.75 2.64
N GLN A 77 -5.44 14.55 1.91
CA GLN A 77 -5.78 15.93 1.58
C GLN A 77 -7.11 16.01 0.83
N ILE A 78 -7.27 15.24 -0.25
CA ILE A 78 -8.51 15.29 -1.05
C ILE A 78 -9.70 14.82 -0.22
N VAL A 79 -9.53 13.77 0.60
CA VAL A 79 -10.58 13.32 1.53
C VAL A 79 -10.95 14.45 2.50
N HIS A 80 -9.97 15.11 3.12
CA HIS A 80 -10.20 16.22 4.04
C HIS A 80 -10.84 17.42 3.36
N GLU A 81 -10.37 17.83 2.18
CA GLU A 81 -10.95 18.93 1.40
C GLU A 81 -12.41 18.64 1.03
N GLN A 82 -12.76 17.39 0.74
CA GLN A 82 -14.13 16.98 0.47
C GLN A 82 -14.99 16.99 1.75
N LEU A 83 -14.42 16.58 2.89
CA LEU A 83 -15.07 16.71 4.18
C LEU A 83 -15.23 18.18 4.59
N ARG A 84 -14.25 19.05 4.32
CA ARG A 84 -14.32 20.51 4.45
C ARG A 84 -15.24 21.15 3.43
N GLY A 85 -15.42 20.58 2.25
CA GLY A 85 -16.46 21.00 1.31
C GLY A 85 -17.85 20.83 1.93
N LYS A 86 -18.03 19.79 2.76
CA LYS A 86 -19.22 19.58 3.61
C LYS A 86 -19.19 20.38 4.91
N CYS A 87 -18.02 20.72 5.45
CA CYS A 87 -17.86 21.51 6.68
C CYS A 87 -17.78 23.02 6.45
N LYS A 88 -17.50 23.53 5.25
CA LYS A 88 -17.70 24.94 4.87
C LYS A 88 -19.19 25.26 4.66
N THR A 89 -20.02 24.22 4.60
CA THR A 89 -21.47 24.30 4.89
C THR A 89 -21.82 24.08 6.36
N GLY A 90 -20.82 23.91 7.23
CA GLY A 90 -20.94 23.67 8.68
C GLY A 90 -20.14 24.63 9.59
N ASP A 91 -19.23 25.46 9.07
CA ASP A 91 -18.37 26.41 9.81
C ASP A 91 -18.90 27.86 9.75
N ALA A 92 -20.19 28.01 9.50
CA ALA A 92 -20.96 29.07 10.10
C ALA A 92 -21.69 28.48 11.32
N SER A 93 -20.95 28.18 12.39
CA SER A 93 -21.53 27.95 13.72
C SER A 93 -21.91 29.27 14.40
N GLY A 94 -22.54 30.17 13.65
CA GLY A 94 -23.86 30.61 14.04
C GLY A 94 -24.83 29.80 13.19
N ALA A 95 -25.33 28.67 13.70
CA ALA A 95 -26.36 27.89 13.02
C ALA A 95 -27.40 28.87 12.48
N SER A 96 -27.48 29.03 11.16
CA SER A 96 -28.58 29.77 10.57
C SER A 96 -29.81 28.93 10.88
N LYS A 97 -30.54 29.30 11.94
CA LYS A 97 -31.87 28.77 12.27
C LYS A 97 -32.89 29.07 11.16
N LYS A 98 -32.45 29.61 10.02
CA LYS A 98 -33.26 30.14 8.94
C LYS A 98 -33.11 29.25 7.70
N CYS A 99 -34.23 28.99 7.05
CA CYS A 99 -34.25 28.27 5.78
C CYS A 99 -33.63 29.12 4.67
N GLN A 100 -32.67 28.55 3.95
CA GLN A 100 -31.91 29.21 2.88
C GLN A 100 -31.38 28.18 1.86
N LEU A 101 -31.00 28.63 0.66
CA LEU A 101 -30.33 27.81 -0.35
C LEU A 101 -28.97 27.31 0.16
N SER A 102 -28.68 26.03 -0.06
CA SER A 102 -27.48 25.38 0.45
C SER A 102 -26.30 25.63 -0.49
N SER A 103 -25.22 26.20 0.05
CA SER A 103 -23.95 26.31 -0.68
C SER A 103 -23.27 24.96 -0.94
N GLY A 104 -23.68 23.90 -0.24
CA GLY A 104 -23.11 22.54 -0.31
C GLY A 104 -23.98 21.54 -1.06
N ASP A 105 -25.23 21.90 -1.35
CA ASP A 105 -26.18 21.08 -2.11
C ASP A 105 -26.58 21.81 -3.40
N LYS A 106 -25.57 22.11 -4.22
CA LYS A 106 -25.67 22.83 -5.49
C LYS A 106 -24.68 22.31 -6.53
N ASP A 107 -24.99 22.52 -7.80
CA ASP A 107 -24.07 22.24 -8.90
C ASP A 107 -22.90 23.22 -8.86
N MET A 108 -21.73 22.78 -9.36
CA MET A 108 -20.49 23.58 -9.36
C MET A 108 -20.66 24.94 -10.05
N LEU A 109 -21.52 25.01 -11.07
CA LEU A 109 -21.76 26.21 -11.88
C LEU A 109 -22.79 27.18 -11.27
N VAL A 110 -23.52 26.75 -10.23
CA VAL A 110 -24.51 27.59 -9.56
C VAL A 110 -23.83 28.41 -8.47
N ARG A 111 -23.98 29.73 -8.54
CA ARG A 111 -23.60 30.65 -7.46
C ARG A 111 -24.83 30.93 -6.59
N VAL A 112 -24.61 31.04 -5.30
CA VAL A 112 -25.63 31.39 -4.29
C VAL A 112 -25.11 32.59 -3.51
N THR A 113 -25.96 33.56 -3.23
CA THR A 113 -25.61 34.74 -2.41
C THR A 113 -25.33 34.37 -0.96
N GLU A 114 -24.64 35.25 -0.23
CA GLU A 114 -24.29 35.00 1.18
C GLU A 114 -25.51 34.83 2.10
N ASP A 115 -26.62 35.52 1.79
CA ASP A 115 -27.89 35.36 2.51
C ASP A 115 -28.64 34.07 2.15
N GLY A 116 -28.17 33.33 1.15
CA GLY A 116 -28.76 32.09 0.66
C GLY A 116 -30.14 32.26 0.03
N LEU A 117 -30.50 33.46 -0.45
CA LEU A 117 -31.80 33.70 -1.07
C LEU A 117 -31.71 33.73 -2.60
N GLU A 118 -30.61 34.18 -3.18
CA GLU A 118 -30.48 34.26 -4.64
C GLU A 118 -29.58 33.15 -5.18
N CYS A 119 -29.91 32.65 -6.36
CA CYS A 119 -29.07 31.72 -7.10
C CYS A 119 -28.97 32.11 -8.57
N LYS A 120 -27.79 31.88 -9.16
CA LYS A 120 -27.51 32.19 -10.56
C LYS A 120 -26.57 31.17 -11.21
N SER A 121 -26.79 30.87 -12.48
CA SER A 121 -25.89 30.10 -13.34
C SER A 121 -25.82 30.74 -14.73
N GLU A 122 -24.61 30.99 -15.23
CA GLU A 122 -24.38 31.63 -16.53
C GLU A 122 -24.39 30.62 -17.71
N ASP A 123 -24.40 29.31 -17.43
CA ASP A 123 -24.36 28.28 -18.46
C ASP A 123 -25.73 28.12 -19.15
N ALA A 124 -25.86 28.63 -20.37
CA ALA A 124 -27.07 28.56 -21.16
C ALA A 124 -27.34 27.16 -21.78
N LYS A 125 -26.38 26.23 -21.76
CA LYS A 125 -26.51 24.91 -22.40
C LYS A 125 -26.93 23.83 -21.40
N ARG A 126 -26.33 23.82 -20.22
CA ARG A 126 -26.49 22.76 -19.21
C ARG A 126 -27.50 23.15 -18.13
N TRP A 127 -28.34 22.20 -17.72
CA TRP A 127 -29.17 22.38 -16.52
C TRP A 127 -28.29 22.27 -15.28
N SER A 128 -28.49 23.18 -14.34
CA SER A 128 -27.77 23.20 -13.07
C SER A 128 -28.70 23.68 -11.97
N GLY A 129 -28.61 23.11 -10.76
CA GLY A 129 -29.55 23.40 -9.68
C GLY A 129 -28.94 23.50 -8.29
N VAL A 130 -29.79 23.91 -7.36
CA VAL A 130 -29.49 24.09 -5.94
C VAL A 130 -30.72 23.73 -5.09
N ARG A 131 -30.47 23.08 -3.95
CA ARG A 131 -31.48 22.77 -2.93
C ARG A 131 -31.32 23.62 -1.68
N ALA A 132 -32.39 23.78 -0.91
CA ALA A 132 -32.34 24.42 0.40
C ALA A 132 -31.73 23.51 1.50
N ASN A 133 -31.34 24.12 2.61
CA ASN A 133 -30.74 23.44 3.75
C ASN A 133 -31.72 22.51 4.51
N PHE A 134 -33.01 22.84 4.59
CA PHE A 134 -34.02 22.04 5.29
C PHE A 134 -34.86 21.13 4.38
N ASP A 135 -35.18 19.94 4.87
CA ASP A 135 -36.18 19.04 4.32
C ASP A 135 -37.52 19.15 5.07
N VAL A 136 -38.60 18.79 4.40
CA VAL A 136 -39.94 18.71 4.99
C VAL A 136 -40.37 17.24 5.01
N ARG A 137 -40.60 16.71 6.22
CA ARG A 137 -41.04 15.33 6.45
C ARG A 137 -42.52 15.25 6.80
N GLU A 138 -43.03 16.22 7.54
CA GLU A 138 -44.42 16.30 8.00
C GLU A 138 -44.95 17.73 7.83
N GLY A 139 -46.25 17.94 8.00
CA GLY A 139 -46.89 19.26 7.89
C GLY A 139 -47.11 19.78 6.46
N MET A 140 -47.60 21.03 6.37
CA MET A 140 -47.90 21.72 5.13
C MET A 140 -47.04 22.98 5.01
N TYR A 141 -46.15 23.02 4.02
CA TYR A 141 -45.15 24.08 3.88
C TYR A 141 -45.08 24.65 2.47
N MET A 142 -44.68 25.91 2.38
CA MET A 142 -44.46 26.59 1.11
C MET A 142 -43.25 27.51 1.11
N TYR A 143 -42.71 27.74 -0.07
CA TYR A 143 -41.73 28.78 -0.36
C TYR A 143 -42.02 29.38 -1.73
N GLU A 144 -41.49 30.57 -2.00
CA GLU A 144 -41.68 31.24 -3.27
C GLU A 144 -40.37 31.39 -4.02
N VAL A 145 -40.45 31.42 -5.34
CA VAL A 145 -39.32 31.67 -6.23
C VAL A 145 -39.70 32.77 -7.21
N GLU A 146 -39.05 33.90 -7.11
CA GLU A 146 -39.12 35.01 -8.06
C GLU A 146 -38.13 34.73 -9.20
N ILE A 147 -38.64 34.69 -10.43
CA ILE A 147 -37.83 34.38 -11.60
C ILE A 147 -37.18 35.67 -12.10
N VAL A 148 -35.85 35.72 -12.15
CA VAL A 148 -35.12 36.90 -12.62
C VAL A 148 -34.76 36.75 -14.10
N GLU A 149 -34.15 35.62 -14.48
CA GLU A 149 -33.76 35.35 -15.86
C GLU A 149 -33.69 33.85 -16.16
N GLY A 150 -33.71 33.50 -17.44
CA GLY A 150 -33.42 32.14 -17.94
C GLY A 150 -34.58 31.16 -17.93
N LEU A 151 -34.25 29.91 -18.31
CA LEU A 151 -35.19 28.79 -18.31
C LEU A 151 -35.10 28.07 -16.95
N VAL A 152 -36.16 28.14 -16.14
CA VAL A 152 -36.15 27.68 -14.74
C VAL A 152 -37.17 26.56 -14.52
N ARG A 153 -36.83 25.61 -13.62
CA ARG A 153 -37.74 24.69 -12.95
C ARG A 153 -37.63 24.86 -11.45
N VAL A 154 -38.77 24.88 -10.77
CA VAL A 154 -38.88 25.01 -9.32
C VAL A 154 -39.70 23.86 -8.74
N GLY A 155 -39.46 23.49 -7.49
CA GLY A 155 -40.25 22.46 -6.82
C GLY A 155 -39.54 21.74 -5.70
N TRP A 156 -39.70 20.42 -5.63
CA TRP A 156 -39.31 19.64 -4.46
C TRP A 156 -38.56 18.38 -4.88
N SER A 157 -37.52 18.02 -4.12
CA SER A 157 -36.80 16.77 -4.38
C SER A 157 -36.17 16.19 -3.12
N ALA A 158 -35.92 14.87 -3.13
CA ALA A 158 -35.16 14.22 -2.09
C ALA A 158 -33.67 14.62 -2.15
N SER A 159 -32.98 14.57 -1.01
CA SER A 159 -31.52 14.88 -0.95
C SER A 159 -30.67 13.89 -1.76
N SER A 160 -31.19 12.67 -2.00
CA SER A 160 -30.52 11.64 -2.80
C SER A 160 -30.62 11.89 -4.31
N SER A 161 -31.37 12.89 -4.76
CA SER A 161 -31.63 13.11 -6.18
C SER A 161 -30.57 13.94 -6.89
N GLU A 162 -30.46 13.77 -8.21
CA GLU A 162 -29.74 14.70 -9.08
C GLU A 162 -30.24 16.16 -8.91
N LEU A 163 -29.35 17.12 -9.16
CA LEU A 163 -29.62 18.56 -9.08
C LEU A 163 -30.28 19.13 -10.35
N GLU A 164 -30.67 18.25 -11.28
CA GLU A 164 -31.55 18.58 -12.40
C GLU A 164 -33.00 18.17 -12.05
N LEU A 165 -33.81 19.15 -11.64
CA LEU A 165 -35.17 18.92 -11.17
C LEU A 165 -36.08 18.34 -12.28
N GLY A 166 -36.82 17.29 -11.93
CA GLY A 166 -37.78 16.59 -12.81
C GLY A 166 -37.23 15.42 -13.64
N ILE A 167 -35.95 15.09 -13.49
CA ILE A 167 -35.29 13.97 -14.21
C ILE A 167 -35.50 12.64 -13.51
N GLU A 168 -35.49 12.61 -12.19
CA GLU A 168 -35.70 11.40 -11.38
C GLU A 168 -37.12 11.28 -10.84
N ASP A 169 -37.50 10.09 -10.43
CA ASP A 169 -38.79 9.76 -9.82
C ASP A 169 -38.97 10.33 -8.39
N ARG A 170 -37.89 10.78 -7.75
CA ARG A 170 -37.89 11.47 -6.45
C ARG A 170 -37.74 12.98 -6.55
N SER A 171 -38.01 13.53 -7.74
CA SER A 171 -37.82 14.92 -8.11
C SER A 171 -39.06 15.45 -8.83
N PHE A 172 -39.64 16.53 -8.31
CA PHE A 172 -40.93 17.08 -8.73
C PHE A 172 -40.76 18.54 -9.11
N GLY A 173 -40.72 18.84 -10.41
CA GLY A 173 -40.43 20.19 -10.92
C GLY A 173 -41.50 20.78 -11.81
N TYR A 174 -41.82 22.05 -11.61
CA TYR A 174 -42.64 22.85 -12.50
C TYR A 174 -41.77 23.86 -13.26
N GLY A 175 -41.82 23.81 -14.58
CA GLY A 175 -40.95 24.58 -15.46
C GLY A 175 -41.63 25.77 -16.13
N SER A 176 -40.81 26.76 -16.53
CA SER A 176 -41.25 28.00 -17.17
C SER A 176 -42.10 27.81 -18.44
N THR A 177 -42.02 26.64 -19.08
CA THR A 177 -42.88 26.29 -20.22
C THR A 177 -44.29 25.83 -19.83
N GLY A 178 -44.70 25.94 -18.56
CA GLY A 178 -46.03 25.51 -18.07
C GLY A 178 -46.15 24.01 -17.79
N LYS A 179 -45.04 23.27 -17.89
CA LYS A 179 -45.01 21.81 -17.76
C LYS A 179 -44.55 21.39 -16.38
N LYS A 180 -45.22 20.38 -15.82
CA LYS A 180 -44.71 19.61 -14.69
C LYS A 180 -43.79 18.49 -15.18
N SER A 181 -42.78 18.17 -14.39
CA SER A 181 -41.73 17.21 -14.72
C SER A 181 -41.36 16.30 -13.56
N SER A 182 -41.28 14.99 -13.81
CA SER A 182 -40.76 13.98 -12.87
C SER A 182 -40.42 12.71 -13.64
N ALA A 183 -39.36 11.99 -13.25
CA ALA A 183 -38.88 10.79 -13.95
C ALA A 183 -38.71 10.96 -15.47
N ARG A 184 -38.21 12.13 -15.91
CA ARG A 184 -38.07 12.55 -17.33
C ARG A 184 -39.38 12.65 -18.11
N LYS A 185 -40.54 12.60 -17.46
CA LYS A 185 -41.85 12.83 -18.07
C LYS A 185 -42.21 14.30 -17.96
N PHE A 186 -42.61 14.93 -19.06
CA PHE A 186 -42.99 16.34 -19.12
C PHE A 186 -44.44 16.45 -19.55
N GLU A 187 -45.30 16.91 -18.65
CA GLU A 187 -46.75 16.95 -18.85
C GLU A 187 -47.26 18.39 -18.70
N GLU A 188 -48.27 18.75 -19.50
CA GLU A 188 -48.98 20.03 -19.32
C GLU A 188 -49.67 20.05 -17.94
N TYR A 189 -49.58 21.17 -17.24
CA TYR A 189 -50.14 21.30 -15.90
C TYR A 189 -50.64 22.71 -15.60
N GLY A 190 -49.79 23.72 -15.79
CA GLY A 190 -50.09 25.09 -15.42
C GLY A 190 -49.76 26.08 -16.53
N GLU A 191 -49.92 27.36 -16.25
CA GLU A 191 -49.59 28.42 -17.20
C GLU A 191 -48.06 28.55 -17.36
N ALA A 192 -47.56 28.96 -18.52
CA ALA A 192 -46.14 29.29 -18.66
C ALA A 192 -45.78 30.52 -17.81
N PHE A 193 -44.53 30.62 -17.35
CA PHE A 193 -44.04 31.74 -16.54
C PHE A 193 -42.69 32.25 -17.03
N GLN A 194 -42.41 33.52 -16.76
CA GLN A 194 -41.25 34.26 -17.28
C GLN A 194 -40.60 35.12 -16.19
N ALA A 195 -39.55 35.83 -16.56
CA ALA A 195 -38.91 36.82 -15.67
C ALA A 195 -39.93 37.81 -15.10
N GLY A 196 -39.88 38.04 -13.79
CA GLY A 196 -40.81 38.85 -13.01
C GLY A 196 -41.98 38.08 -12.39
N ASP A 197 -42.24 36.83 -12.80
CA ASP A 197 -43.26 35.99 -12.14
C ASP A 197 -42.73 35.40 -10.82
N ILE A 198 -43.62 35.29 -9.82
CA ILE A 198 -43.38 34.63 -8.54
C ILE A 198 -44.12 33.30 -8.52
N ILE A 199 -43.38 32.22 -8.34
CA ILE A 199 -43.92 30.86 -8.28
C ILE A 199 -43.91 30.37 -6.84
N GLY A 200 -45.08 30.13 -6.27
CA GLY A 200 -45.21 29.47 -4.96
C GLY A 200 -45.15 27.96 -5.13
N CYS A 201 -44.25 27.31 -4.40
CA CYS A 201 -44.10 25.86 -4.37
C CYS A 201 -44.71 25.31 -3.09
N LEU A 202 -45.75 24.48 -3.21
CA LEU A 202 -46.54 23.99 -2.07
C LEU A 202 -46.31 22.50 -1.87
N LEU A 203 -46.07 22.10 -0.62
CA LEU A 203 -45.90 20.71 -0.21
C LEU A 203 -46.85 20.39 0.94
N ASP A 204 -47.78 19.49 0.69
CA ASP A 204 -48.72 18.97 1.68
C ASP A 204 -48.36 17.51 2.01
N ARG A 205 -47.75 17.31 3.18
CA ARG A 205 -47.39 15.96 3.67
C ARG A 205 -48.57 15.22 4.27
N THR A 206 -49.67 15.90 4.60
CA THR A 206 -50.89 15.30 5.17
C THR A 206 -51.71 14.63 4.09
N ASN A 207 -51.96 15.33 2.97
CA ASN A 207 -52.67 14.78 1.81
C ASN A 207 -51.73 14.16 0.77
N HIS A 208 -50.42 14.21 1.01
CA HIS A 208 -49.38 13.68 0.14
C HIS A 208 -49.43 14.27 -1.27
N THR A 209 -49.54 15.59 -1.38
CA THR A 209 -49.63 16.31 -2.66
C THR A 209 -48.59 17.41 -2.79
N ILE A 210 -48.19 17.68 -4.03
CA ILE A 210 -47.36 18.85 -4.40
C ILE A 210 -48.15 19.67 -5.40
N SER A 211 -48.22 20.97 -5.15
CA SER A 211 -48.96 21.96 -5.97
C SER A 211 -48.08 23.19 -6.21
N PHE A 212 -48.47 24.02 -7.17
CA PHE A 212 -47.79 25.28 -7.47
C PHE A 212 -48.80 26.41 -7.59
N SER A 213 -48.34 27.64 -7.35
CA SER A 213 -49.09 28.85 -7.62
C SER A 213 -48.26 29.80 -8.48
N LYS A 214 -48.93 30.67 -9.24
CA LYS A 214 -48.28 31.73 -10.02
C LYS A 214 -48.87 33.08 -9.61
N ASN A 215 -48.04 33.99 -9.11
CA ASN A 215 -48.44 35.32 -8.64
C ASN A 215 -49.65 35.25 -7.67
N GLY A 216 -49.62 34.28 -6.75
CA GLY A 216 -50.67 34.02 -5.76
C GLY A 216 -51.89 33.22 -6.23
N LYS A 217 -52.02 32.94 -7.54
CA LYS A 217 -53.09 32.08 -8.07
C LYS A 217 -52.68 30.61 -7.97
N ASP A 218 -53.39 29.82 -7.17
CA ASP A 218 -53.20 28.36 -7.08
C ASP A 218 -53.54 27.68 -8.42
N LEU A 219 -52.64 26.79 -8.87
CA LEU A 219 -52.75 26.03 -10.13
C LEU A 219 -53.29 24.61 -9.91
N GLY A 220 -53.60 24.23 -8.66
CA GLY A 220 -54.14 22.93 -8.30
C GLY A 220 -53.06 21.86 -8.09
N VAL A 221 -53.44 20.60 -7.91
CA VAL A 221 -52.50 19.53 -7.57
C VAL A 221 -51.67 19.09 -8.79
N ALA A 222 -50.35 19.21 -8.71
CA ALA A 222 -49.43 18.76 -9.76
C ALA A 222 -49.07 17.27 -9.62
N TYR A 223 -48.77 16.85 -8.38
CA TYR A 223 -48.30 15.50 -8.08
C TYR A 223 -48.98 14.92 -6.85
N LYS A 224 -49.19 13.61 -6.87
CA LYS A 224 -49.40 12.80 -5.67
C LYS A 224 -48.06 12.15 -5.30
N ILE A 225 -47.63 12.30 -4.06
CA ILE A 225 -46.36 11.77 -3.57
C ILE A 225 -46.49 10.23 -3.49
N PRO A 226 -45.61 9.48 -4.18
CA PRO A 226 -45.57 8.01 -4.09
C PRO A 226 -45.41 7.54 -2.65
N GLU A 227 -45.98 6.37 -2.33
CA GLU A 227 -45.97 5.82 -0.96
C GLU A 227 -44.55 5.71 -0.38
N GLU A 228 -43.59 5.30 -1.22
CA GLU A 228 -42.17 5.18 -0.90
C GLU A 228 -41.52 6.50 -0.45
N LEU A 229 -42.05 7.64 -0.91
CA LEU A 229 -41.50 8.98 -0.64
C LEU A 229 -42.25 9.72 0.47
N ARG A 230 -43.34 9.15 1.01
CA ARG A 230 -44.12 9.76 2.10
C ARG A 230 -43.35 9.89 3.42
N ARG A 231 -42.29 9.10 3.60
CA ARG A 231 -41.40 9.17 4.78
C ARG A 231 -40.06 9.85 4.48
N VAL A 232 -39.77 10.11 3.21
CA VAL A 232 -38.55 10.79 2.77
C VAL A 232 -38.76 12.28 2.82
N GLY A 233 -37.82 13.01 3.42
CA GLY A 233 -37.86 14.47 3.45
C GLY A 233 -37.62 15.07 2.08
N LEU A 234 -38.45 16.04 1.70
CA LEU A 234 -38.32 16.76 0.43
C LEU A 234 -37.83 18.18 0.68
N LYS A 235 -36.85 18.62 -0.11
CA LYS A 235 -36.24 19.94 -0.02
C LYS A 235 -36.74 20.86 -1.12
N PRO A 236 -36.91 22.16 -0.85
CA PRO A 236 -37.01 23.20 -1.87
C PRO A 236 -35.86 23.08 -2.87
N HIS A 237 -36.16 23.14 -4.17
CA HIS A 237 -35.19 22.95 -5.24
C HIS A 237 -35.50 23.89 -6.41
N VAL A 238 -34.47 24.60 -6.88
CA VAL A 238 -34.50 25.40 -8.11
C VAL A 238 -33.37 24.95 -9.04
N CYS A 239 -33.67 24.78 -10.32
CA CYS A 239 -32.65 24.53 -11.34
C CYS A 239 -32.99 25.27 -12.64
N GLY A 240 -32.00 25.50 -13.49
CA GLY A 240 -32.21 26.19 -14.76
C GLY A 240 -31.03 26.13 -15.72
N LYS A 241 -31.22 26.76 -16.89
CA LYS A 241 -30.19 27.04 -17.89
C LYS A 241 -30.05 28.56 -18.06
N GLY A 242 -28.83 29.08 -17.90
CA GLY A 242 -28.55 30.51 -18.01
C GLY A 242 -29.53 31.34 -17.19
N PHE A 243 -29.67 31.01 -15.90
CA PHE A 243 -30.79 31.44 -15.07
C PHE A 243 -30.35 32.21 -13.83
N ALA A 244 -31.26 33.05 -13.33
CA ALA A 244 -31.19 33.59 -11.98
C ALA A 244 -32.58 33.60 -11.35
N ALA A 245 -32.64 33.33 -10.05
CA ALA A 245 -33.88 33.25 -9.29
C ALA A 245 -33.64 33.64 -7.83
N VAL A 246 -34.66 34.23 -7.20
CA VAL A 246 -34.65 34.62 -5.78
C VAL A 246 -35.69 33.78 -5.03
N CYS A 247 -35.25 33.02 -4.03
CA CYS A 247 -36.09 32.21 -3.17
C CYS A 247 -36.50 32.97 -1.90
N LYS A 248 -37.80 33.06 -1.63
CA LYS A 248 -38.36 33.63 -0.40
C LYS A 248 -38.87 32.50 0.48
N PHE A 249 -38.26 32.34 1.66
CA PHE A 249 -38.64 31.28 2.61
C PHE A 249 -39.51 31.77 3.77
N GLU A 250 -39.47 33.07 4.12
CA GLU A 250 -40.16 33.59 5.32
C GLU A 250 -41.14 34.73 5.02
N ALA A 251 -40.67 35.80 4.39
CA ALA A 251 -41.50 36.93 3.95
C ALA A 251 -42.03 36.64 2.54
N LEU A 252 -43.09 35.82 2.46
CA LEU A 252 -43.75 35.47 1.20
C LEU A 252 -44.62 36.64 0.71
N GLU A 253 -44.61 36.90 -0.58
CA GLU A 253 -45.44 37.92 -1.24
C GLU A 253 -46.91 37.47 -1.27
N TYR A 254 -47.14 36.19 -1.56
CA TYR A 254 -48.45 35.57 -1.70
C TYR A 254 -48.61 34.39 -0.73
N GLN A 255 -48.87 34.71 0.54
CA GLN A 255 -49.18 33.70 1.55
C GLN A 255 -50.50 32.97 1.24
N LEU A 256 -50.44 31.65 1.03
CA LEU A 256 -51.62 30.81 0.83
C LEU A 256 -52.12 30.19 2.15
N GLN A 257 -53.44 30.09 2.29
CA GLN A 257 -54.08 29.63 3.51
C GLN A 257 -53.73 28.16 3.80
N GLY A 258 -53.35 27.85 5.04
CA GLY A 258 -53.04 26.49 5.50
C GLY A 258 -51.59 26.03 5.30
N TYR A 259 -50.76 26.78 4.57
CA TYR A 259 -49.35 26.46 4.39
C TYR A 259 -48.47 27.36 5.26
N THR A 260 -47.48 26.78 5.93
CA THR A 260 -46.51 27.54 6.73
C THR A 260 -45.30 27.91 5.86
N PRO A 261 -44.76 29.14 5.91
CA PRO A 261 -43.51 29.46 5.23
C PRO A 261 -42.36 28.57 5.70
N MET A 262 -41.53 28.10 4.76
CA MET A 262 -40.36 27.25 5.05
C MET A 262 -39.39 27.85 6.09
N GLY A 263 -39.28 29.18 6.17
CA GLY A 263 -38.47 29.90 7.16
C GLY A 263 -38.99 29.79 8.59
N LYS A 264 -40.23 29.32 8.77
CA LYS A 264 -40.88 29.05 10.07
C LYS A 264 -41.17 27.57 10.26
N ILE A 265 -40.37 26.70 9.65
CA ILE A 265 -40.53 25.25 9.76
C ILE A 265 -40.44 24.79 11.21
N ASP A 266 -41.39 23.94 11.63
CA ASP A 266 -41.34 23.29 12.93
C ASP A 266 -40.11 22.35 12.96
N PRO A 267 -39.20 22.48 13.94
CA PRO A 267 -38.05 21.60 14.09
C PRO A 267 -38.38 20.09 14.10
N GLN A 268 -39.60 19.70 14.50
CA GLN A 268 -40.06 18.30 14.50
C GLN A 268 -40.48 17.82 13.10
N HIS A 269 -40.86 18.74 12.21
CA HIS A 269 -41.32 18.43 10.84
C HIS A 269 -40.19 18.40 9.82
N THR A 270 -38.96 18.70 10.24
CA THR A 270 -37.73 18.58 9.46
C THR A 270 -36.80 17.58 10.13
N SER A 271 -35.80 17.09 9.43
CA SER A 271 -34.77 16.22 10.04
C SER A 271 -33.88 16.92 11.08
N GLY A 272 -34.27 18.11 11.56
CA GLY A 272 -33.36 19.14 12.05
C GLY A 272 -32.41 19.59 10.94
N ALA A 273 -31.48 20.50 11.23
CA ALA A 273 -30.15 20.23 10.70
C ALA A 273 -29.83 18.86 11.27
N ALA A 274 -29.96 17.80 10.46
CA ALA A 274 -29.45 16.51 10.86
C ALA A 274 -28.03 16.80 11.36
N GLU A 275 -27.79 16.55 12.65
CA GLU A 275 -26.46 16.10 13.01
C GLU A 275 -26.15 15.03 11.97
N ASP A 276 -25.25 15.35 11.04
CA ASP A 276 -24.61 14.32 10.25
C ASP A 276 -24.05 13.38 11.30
N ASP A 277 -24.68 12.22 11.48
CA ASP A 277 -24.34 11.17 12.45
C ASP A 277 -22.89 10.67 12.26
N GLY A 278 -22.05 11.36 11.49
CA GLY A 278 -20.73 10.95 11.06
C GLY A 278 -20.77 9.75 10.11
N LYS A 279 -21.94 9.25 9.69
CA LYS A 279 -22.08 7.99 8.94
C LYS A 279 -21.85 8.16 7.43
N ALA A 280 -20.88 8.97 7.03
CA ALA A 280 -20.44 8.98 5.65
C ALA A 280 -19.67 7.68 5.35
N PRO A 281 -20.02 6.95 4.27
CA PRO A 281 -19.23 5.82 3.83
C PRO A 281 -17.86 6.30 3.31
N PRO A 282 -16.83 5.44 3.36
CA PRO A 282 -15.47 5.82 3.04
C PRO A 282 -15.33 6.34 1.60
N MET A 283 -14.39 7.26 1.43
CA MET A 283 -14.03 7.83 0.13
C MET A 283 -12.71 7.26 -0.40
N CYS A 284 -11.90 6.65 0.47
CA CYS A 284 -10.64 6.02 0.09
C CYS A 284 -10.57 4.60 0.65
N LEU A 285 -10.23 3.64 -0.21
CA LEU A 285 -9.94 2.26 0.15
C LEU A 285 -8.49 1.97 -0.20
N ILE A 286 -7.69 1.63 0.81
CA ILE A 286 -6.29 1.24 0.69
C ILE A 286 -6.18 -0.25 1.02
N LEU A 287 -5.76 -1.03 0.04
CA LEU A 287 -5.56 -2.46 0.16
C LEU A 287 -4.08 -2.79 0.26
N GLU A 288 -3.77 -3.61 1.26
CA GLU A 288 -2.43 -4.02 1.63
C GLU A 288 -2.38 -5.56 1.69
N PRO A 289 -1.30 -6.22 1.22
CA PRO A 289 -1.26 -7.67 1.13
C PRO A 289 -1.09 -8.36 2.49
N THR A 290 -0.55 -7.66 3.49
CA THR A 290 -0.35 -8.21 4.84
C THR A 290 -0.95 -7.32 5.91
N ARG A 291 -1.22 -7.92 7.08
CA ARG A 291 -1.79 -7.20 8.23
C ARG A 291 -0.83 -6.16 8.80
N ASP A 292 0.46 -6.46 8.76
CA ASP A 292 1.52 -5.60 9.29
C ASP A 292 1.72 -4.37 8.40
N LEU A 293 1.67 -4.56 7.07
CA LEU A 293 1.63 -3.46 6.10
C LEU A 293 0.41 -2.56 6.34
N ALA A 294 -0.77 -3.17 6.48
CA ALA A 294 -1.99 -2.43 6.78
C ALA A 294 -1.90 -1.62 8.10
N ASP A 295 -1.35 -2.20 9.17
CA ASP A 295 -1.14 -1.50 10.45
C ASP A 295 -0.13 -0.34 10.30
N GLN A 296 0.94 -0.53 9.53
CA GLN A 296 1.93 0.51 9.26
C GLN A 296 1.30 1.66 8.45
N THR A 297 0.62 1.35 7.36
CA THR A 297 -0.08 2.34 6.53
C THR A 297 -1.14 3.08 7.34
N TYR A 298 -1.94 2.36 8.13
CA TYR A 298 -2.91 2.97 9.05
C TYR A 298 -2.26 3.98 10.01
N LYS A 299 -1.17 3.60 10.67
CA LYS A 299 -0.45 4.49 11.60
C LYS A 299 0.10 5.72 10.89
N ASN A 300 0.68 5.56 9.70
CA ASN A 300 1.16 6.68 8.90
C ASN A 300 0.01 7.62 8.53
N MET A 301 -1.12 7.09 8.06
CA MET A 301 -2.30 7.89 7.73
C MET A 301 -2.85 8.65 8.94
N VAL A 302 -2.90 8.02 10.13
CA VAL A 302 -3.31 8.69 11.38
C VAL A 302 -2.33 9.80 11.76
N LYS A 303 -1.03 9.58 11.61
CA LYS A 303 0.00 10.60 11.85
C LYS A 303 -0.13 11.78 10.89
N PHE A 304 -0.28 11.51 9.60
CA PHE A 304 -0.45 12.54 8.58
C PHE A 304 -1.74 13.36 8.80
N ALA A 305 -2.76 12.75 9.39
CA ALA A 305 -4.03 13.40 9.70
C ALA A 305 -4.03 14.22 11.00
N LYS A 306 -2.93 14.22 11.76
CA LYS A 306 -2.86 14.78 13.12
C LYS A 306 -3.34 16.23 13.24
N HIS A 307 -3.01 17.08 12.27
CA HIS A 307 -3.39 18.50 12.26
C HIS A 307 -4.56 18.82 11.32
N LEU A 308 -5.20 17.79 10.75
CA LEU A 308 -6.41 17.96 9.94
C LEU A 308 -7.62 18.02 10.87
N GLU A 309 -7.99 19.24 11.23
CA GLU A 309 -9.15 19.52 12.08
C GLU A 309 -10.33 20.07 11.24
N ASN A 310 -11.53 20.07 11.82
CA ASN A 310 -12.73 20.72 11.29
C ASN A 310 -13.10 20.36 9.83
N PRO A 311 -13.46 19.09 9.55
CA PRO A 311 -13.59 17.98 10.49
C PRO A 311 -12.35 17.05 10.44
N PRO A 312 -12.09 16.28 11.51
CA PRO A 312 -11.03 15.29 11.49
C PRO A 312 -11.31 14.17 10.50
N VAL A 313 -10.25 13.68 9.85
CA VAL A 313 -10.35 12.51 8.97
C VAL A 313 -10.27 11.23 9.79
N ARG A 314 -11.28 10.36 9.68
CA ARG A 314 -11.31 9.08 10.39
C ARG A 314 -10.74 7.98 9.51
N VAL A 315 -9.60 7.45 9.93
CA VAL A 315 -8.96 6.29 9.31
C VAL A 315 -9.36 5.04 10.09
N GLY A 316 -9.68 3.94 9.40
CA GLY A 316 -10.02 2.65 10.01
C GLY A 316 -9.12 1.52 9.49
N LEU A 317 -8.70 0.63 10.40
CA LEU A 317 -7.89 -0.56 10.08
C LEU A 317 -8.75 -1.83 10.08
N PHE A 318 -8.72 -2.57 8.97
CA PHE A 318 -9.52 -3.78 8.74
C PHE A 318 -8.67 -4.98 8.35
N VAL A 319 -8.26 -5.74 9.36
CA VAL A 319 -7.36 -6.90 9.21
C VAL A 319 -7.91 -8.10 9.98
N GLY A 320 -7.57 -9.31 9.55
CA GLY A 320 -7.90 -10.50 10.34
C GLY A 320 -7.14 -10.54 11.66
N GLY A 321 -7.58 -11.36 12.61
CA GLY A 321 -6.90 -11.54 13.92
C GLY A 321 -7.11 -10.41 14.93
N VAL A 322 -7.82 -9.34 14.54
CA VAL A 322 -8.37 -8.33 15.45
C VAL A 322 -9.84 -8.65 15.69
N ASP A 323 -10.36 -8.33 16.88
CA ASP A 323 -11.75 -8.59 17.27
C ASP A 323 -12.75 -7.99 16.26
N ASP A 324 -13.67 -8.83 15.78
CA ASP A 324 -14.69 -8.41 14.80
C ASP A 324 -15.68 -7.41 15.40
N GLY A 325 -15.94 -7.47 16.71
CA GLY A 325 -16.80 -6.52 17.40
C GLY A 325 -16.19 -5.12 17.51
N GLU A 326 -14.87 -5.02 17.69
CA GLU A 326 -14.14 -3.75 17.62
C GLU A 326 -14.20 -3.15 16.22
N GLN A 327 -13.92 -3.94 15.18
CA GLN A 327 -13.97 -3.48 13.79
C GLN A 327 -15.38 -3.07 13.35
N ALA A 328 -16.41 -3.84 13.75
CA ALA A 328 -17.80 -3.50 13.50
C ALA A 328 -18.19 -2.16 14.15
N ARG A 329 -17.76 -1.91 15.40
CA ARG A 329 -18.00 -0.62 16.08
C ARG A 329 -17.30 0.54 15.38
N LYS A 330 -16.12 0.33 14.80
CA LYS A 330 -15.44 1.36 13.97
C LYS A 330 -16.25 1.68 12.72
N LEU A 331 -16.75 0.67 12.02
CA LEU A 331 -17.64 0.89 10.86
C LEU A 331 -18.94 1.60 11.25
N GLU A 332 -19.52 1.24 12.40
CA GLU A 332 -20.74 1.87 12.92
C GLU A 332 -20.55 3.34 13.32
N ARG A 333 -19.33 3.73 13.73
CA ARG A 333 -18.94 5.13 13.99
C ARG A 333 -18.65 5.93 12.71
N GLY A 334 -18.53 5.27 11.56
CA GLY A 334 -18.16 5.87 10.28
C GLY A 334 -16.65 6.00 10.10
N VAL A 335 -16.19 5.72 8.87
CA VAL A 335 -14.79 5.75 8.47
C VAL A 335 -14.68 6.46 7.13
N ASP A 336 -13.76 7.41 7.01
CA ASP A 336 -13.54 8.20 5.80
C ASP A 336 -12.48 7.54 4.90
N ILE A 337 -11.47 6.91 5.51
CA ILE A 337 -10.40 6.14 4.85
C ILE A 337 -10.32 4.73 5.44
N CYS A 338 -10.55 3.72 4.60
CA CYS A 338 -10.47 2.31 4.96
C CYS A 338 -9.09 1.76 4.55
N VAL A 339 -8.30 1.29 5.52
CA VAL A 339 -7.02 0.58 5.29
C VAL A 339 -7.20 -0.87 5.70
N GLY A 340 -6.87 -1.83 4.85
CA GLY A 340 -7.07 -3.23 5.22
C GLY A 340 -6.50 -4.26 4.26
N THR A 341 -6.52 -5.51 4.71
CA THR A 341 -6.21 -6.66 3.84
C THR A 341 -7.40 -7.01 2.97
N LEU A 342 -7.17 -7.43 1.72
CA LEU A 342 -8.24 -7.77 0.78
C LEU A 342 -9.26 -8.78 1.34
N PRO A 343 -8.87 -9.92 1.95
CA PRO A 343 -9.85 -10.89 2.45
C PRO A 343 -10.77 -10.32 3.53
N LYS A 344 -10.23 -9.49 4.45
CA LYS A 344 -11.03 -8.92 5.54
C LYS A 344 -11.92 -7.78 5.07
N THR A 345 -11.43 -6.97 4.13
CA THR A 345 -12.22 -5.89 3.52
C THR A 345 -13.43 -6.47 2.78
N LEU A 346 -13.21 -7.50 1.94
CA LEU A 346 -14.29 -8.17 1.21
C LEU A 346 -15.31 -8.83 2.15
N ASP A 347 -14.89 -9.39 3.28
CA ASP A 347 -15.79 -9.92 4.32
C ASP A 347 -16.75 -8.83 4.82
N TRP A 348 -16.24 -7.63 5.13
CA TRP A 348 -17.09 -6.52 5.59
C TRP A 348 -18.02 -5.96 4.50
N ILE A 349 -17.58 -5.93 3.24
CA ILE A 349 -18.42 -5.54 2.09
C ILE A 349 -19.56 -6.54 1.91
N ARG A 350 -19.25 -7.83 1.89
CA ARG A 350 -20.24 -8.92 1.73
C ARG A 350 -21.24 -8.98 2.88
N LYS A 351 -20.81 -8.64 4.10
CA LYS A 351 -21.68 -8.49 5.27
C LYS A 351 -22.57 -7.23 5.22
N GLY A 352 -22.39 -6.34 4.23
CA GLY A 352 -23.13 -5.09 4.10
C GLY A 352 -22.78 -4.05 5.18
N LYS A 353 -21.64 -4.21 5.86
CA LYS A 353 -21.18 -3.34 6.95
C LYS A 353 -20.20 -2.27 6.46
N LEU A 354 -19.50 -2.53 5.37
CA LEU A 354 -18.63 -1.57 4.69
C LEU A 354 -19.26 -1.17 3.36
N ASP A 355 -19.78 0.05 3.28
CA ASP A 355 -20.35 0.62 2.06
C ASP A 355 -19.25 1.22 1.18
N ILE A 356 -19.19 0.75 -0.08
CA ILE A 356 -18.21 1.17 -1.08
C ILE A 356 -18.76 2.20 -2.09
N SER A 357 -20.01 2.62 -1.91
CA SER A 357 -20.73 3.51 -2.84
C SER A 357 -20.11 4.90 -3.00
N ARG A 358 -19.24 5.34 -2.10
CA ARG A 358 -18.56 6.65 -2.17
C ARG A 358 -17.06 6.59 -2.39
N ILE A 359 -16.50 5.39 -2.61
CA ILE A 359 -15.07 5.25 -2.90
C ILE A 359 -14.72 6.07 -4.15
N LYS A 360 -13.80 7.00 -3.98
CA LYS A 360 -13.17 7.82 -5.02
C LYS A 360 -11.75 7.34 -5.32
N PHE A 361 -11.06 6.82 -4.29
CA PHE A 361 -9.71 6.28 -4.39
C PHE A 361 -9.69 4.80 -4.09
N LEU A 362 -9.19 4.02 -5.03
CA LEU A 362 -8.79 2.64 -4.81
C LEU A 362 -7.26 2.57 -4.88
N VAL A 363 -6.61 2.33 -3.74
CA VAL A 363 -5.15 2.20 -3.64
C VAL A 363 -4.79 0.73 -3.45
N LEU A 364 -3.87 0.25 -4.29
CA LEU A 364 -3.30 -1.08 -4.24
C LEU A 364 -1.81 -0.93 -3.97
N ASP A 365 -1.41 -1.06 -2.69
CA ASP A 365 0.01 -1.05 -2.31
C ASP A 365 0.59 -2.47 -2.32
N GLU A 366 1.87 -2.59 -2.66
CA GLU A 366 2.54 -3.83 -3.04
C GLU A 366 1.66 -4.70 -3.97
N ALA A 367 1.25 -4.11 -5.11
CA ALA A 367 0.29 -4.69 -6.06
C ALA A 367 0.69 -6.05 -6.67
N ASP A 368 1.97 -6.33 -6.78
CA ASP A 368 2.55 -7.63 -7.11
C ASP A 368 2.20 -8.70 -6.08
N ASP A 369 2.29 -8.35 -4.80
CA ASP A 369 1.92 -9.25 -3.71
C ASP A 369 0.42 -9.45 -3.57
N LEU A 370 -0.36 -8.42 -3.89
CA LEU A 370 -1.82 -8.51 -4.01
C LEU A 370 -2.24 -9.39 -5.21
N GLN A 371 -1.37 -9.59 -6.20
CA GLN A 371 -1.66 -10.38 -7.41
C GLN A 371 -1.35 -11.89 -7.26
N LYS A 372 -1.41 -12.41 -6.04
CA LYS A 372 -1.23 -13.85 -5.78
C LYS A 372 -2.44 -14.69 -6.22
N LYS A 373 -2.22 -16.00 -6.38
CA LYS A 373 -3.24 -16.95 -6.91
C LYS A 373 -4.60 -16.88 -6.21
N ASP A 374 -4.64 -16.61 -4.91
CA ASP A 374 -5.87 -16.54 -4.12
C ASP A 374 -6.68 -15.25 -4.40
N ASP A 375 -6.02 -14.15 -4.81
CA ASP A 375 -6.60 -12.80 -4.88
C ASP A 375 -6.77 -12.26 -6.32
N LYS A 376 -6.12 -12.90 -7.30
CA LYS A 376 -6.04 -12.46 -8.72
C LYS A 376 -7.37 -12.04 -9.37
N LYS A 377 -8.47 -12.68 -8.99
CA LYS A 377 -9.81 -12.38 -9.55
C LYS A 377 -10.64 -11.46 -8.68
N GLU A 378 -10.29 -11.31 -7.41
CA GLU A 378 -11.10 -10.58 -6.44
C GLU A 378 -10.88 -9.07 -6.55
N ILE A 379 -9.67 -8.60 -6.87
CA ILE A 379 -9.39 -7.18 -7.06
C ILE A 379 -10.09 -6.60 -8.30
N PRO A 380 -10.04 -7.24 -9.49
CA PRO A 380 -10.83 -6.77 -10.63
C PRO A 380 -12.34 -6.77 -10.37
N LYS A 381 -12.87 -7.78 -9.66
CA LYS A 381 -14.29 -7.82 -9.26
C LYS A 381 -14.63 -6.67 -8.32
N LEU A 382 -13.83 -6.44 -7.29
CA LEU A 382 -14.02 -5.35 -6.35
C LEU A 382 -13.98 -4.00 -7.08
N SER A 383 -13.03 -3.80 -8.00
CA SER A 383 -13.02 -2.58 -8.81
C SER A 383 -14.26 -2.45 -9.68
N ALA A 384 -14.77 -3.55 -10.25
CA ALA A 384 -15.99 -3.53 -11.05
C ALA A 384 -17.22 -3.19 -10.18
N GLU A 385 -17.34 -3.79 -9.01
CA GLU A 385 -18.39 -3.50 -8.01
C GLU A 385 -18.34 -2.03 -7.57
N ILE A 386 -17.14 -1.51 -7.25
CA ILE A 386 -16.93 -0.10 -6.91
C ILE A 386 -17.37 0.81 -8.05
N LYS A 387 -17.13 0.44 -9.31
CA LYS A 387 -17.45 1.27 -10.50
C LYS A 387 -18.87 1.08 -11.02
N GLN A 388 -19.59 0.06 -10.57
CA GLN A 388 -20.87 -0.33 -11.12
C GLN A 388 -21.92 0.78 -10.93
N GLY A 389 -22.54 1.22 -12.04
CA GLY A 389 -23.62 2.21 -12.02
C GLY A 389 -23.19 3.64 -11.67
N ARG A 390 -21.88 3.94 -11.66
CA ARG A 390 -21.35 5.26 -11.32
C ARG A 390 -21.17 6.16 -12.54
N ARG A 391 -21.38 7.46 -12.33
CA ARG A 391 -21.05 8.52 -13.30
C ARG A 391 -19.73 9.23 -12.97
N ASP A 392 -19.30 9.18 -11.72
CA ASP A 392 -18.05 9.75 -11.26
C ASP A 392 -16.89 8.75 -11.41
N ARG A 393 -15.73 9.26 -11.82
CA ARG A 393 -14.52 8.45 -12.01
C ARG A 393 -13.96 8.05 -10.64
N VAL A 394 -13.60 6.78 -10.50
CA VAL A 394 -12.79 6.28 -9.39
C VAL A 394 -11.33 6.29 -9.83
N GLN A 395 -10.52 7.05 -9.12
CA GLN A 395 -9.08 7.12 -9.33
C GLN A 395 -8.44 5.88 -8.69
N THR A 396 -7.67 5.14 -9.49
CA THR A 396 -7.01 3.91 -9.04
C THR A 396 -5.50 4.12 -9.02
N LEU A 397 -4.88 3.77 -7.90
CA LEU A 397 -3.46 3.97 -7.63
C LEU A 397 -2.78 2.61 -7.39
N PHE A 398 -1.74 2.31 -8.17
CA PHE A 398 -0.93 1.12 -8.01
C PHE A 398 0.47 1.52 -7.51
N PHE A 399 0.87 0.94 -6.39
CA PHE A 399 2.20 1.09 -5.82
C PHE A 399 2.81 -0.29 -5.63
N SER A 400 4.04 -0.47 -6.07
CA SER A 400 4.79 -1.72 -5.87
C SER A 400 6.26 -1.49 -6.20
N ALA A 401 7.13 -2.38 -5.74
CA ALA A 401 8.50 -2.44 -6.25
C ALA A 401 8.59 -2.98 -7.68
N THR A 402 7.62 -3.79 -8.14
CA THR A 402 7.61 -4.39 -9.49
C THR A 402 6.23 -4.34 -10.13
N LEU A 403 5.97 -3.29 -10.93
CA LEU A 403 4.71 -3.16 -11.70
C LEU A 403 4.80 -3.74 -13.12
N HIS A 404 5.98 -4.18 -13.55
CA HIS A 404 6.21 -4.61 -14.94
C HIS A 404 5.96 -6.09 -15.21
N THR A 405 5.59 -6.84 -14.19
CA THR A 405 5.32 -8.27 -14.30
C THR A 405 4.06 -8.47 -15.15
N PRO A 406 4.01 -9.47 -16.05
CA PRO A 406 2.87 -9.67 -16.95
C PRO A 406 1.53 -9.73 -16.22
N GLU A 407 1.52 -10.36 -15.04
CA GLU A 407 0.34 -10.55 -14.21
C GLU A 407 -0.17 -9.23 -13.61
N VAL A 408 0.73 -8.36 -13.16
CA VAL A 408 0.37 -7.04 -12.59
C VAL A 408 0.01 -6.07 -13.70
N LYS A 409 0.74 -6.08 -14.82
CA LYS A 409 0.37 -5.28 -16.01
C LYS A 409 -1.04 -5.59 -16.50
N GLN A 410 -1.40 -6.88 -16.59
CA GLN A 410 -2.75 -7.27 -16.96
C GLN A 410 -3.79 -6.73 -15.97
N MET A 411 -3.53 -6.82 -14.67
CA MET A 411 -4.45 -6.27 -13.66
C MET A 411 -4.58 -4.75 -13.75
N ILE A 412 -3.48 -4.04 -14.01
CA ILE A 412 -3.50 -2.58 -14.24
C ILE A 412 -4.36 -2.27 -15.46
N GLU A 413 -4.19 -2.98 -16.57
CA GLU A 413 -4.96 -2.79 -17.80
C GLU A 413 -6.46 -3.08 -17.59
N ASP A 414 -6.79 -4.10 -16.81
CA ASP A 414 -8.18 -4.49 -16.51
C ASP A 414 -8.90 -3.46 -15.64
N ILE A 415 -8.16 -2.74 -14.79
CA ILE A 415 -8.72 -1.90 -13.74
C ILE A 415 -8.61 -0.40 -14.06
N THR A 416 -7.52 0.07 -14.67
CA THR A 416 -7.26 1.51 -14.82
C THR A 416 -7.78 2.08 -16.14
N THR A 417 -7.85 3.40 -16.24
CA THR A 417 -8.17 4.14 -17.47
C THR A 417 -7.04 5.11 -17.79
N ARG A 418 -6.15 4.71 -18.71
CA ARG A 418 -4.95 5.47 -19.13
C ARG A 418 -4.09 5.88 -17.92
N PRO A 419 -3.46 4.91 -17.22
CA PRO A 419 -2.63 5.22 -16.07
C PRO A 419 -1.35 5.93 -16.48
N ILE A 420 -0.90 6.87 -15.64
CA ILE A 420 0.41 7.52 -15.76
C ILE A 420 1.42 6.68 -14.98
N TRP A 421 2.56 6.39 -15.59
CA TRP A 421 3.61 5.57 -15.01
C TRP A 421 4.71 6.44 -14.41
N VAL A 422 4.99 6.22 -13.13
CA VAL A 422 6.13 6.77 -12.41
C VAL A 422 7.07 5.61 -12.13
N ASP A 423 8.05 5.39 -12.99
CA ASP A 423 9.01 4.30 -12.86
C ASP A 423 10.37 4.84 -12.45
N LEU A 424 10.66 4.78 -11.15
CA LEU A 424 11.93 5.24 -10.59
C LEU A 424 12.98 4.14 -10.49
N LYS A 425 12.60 2.88 -10.73
CA LYS A 425 13.52 1.74 -10.72
C LYS A 425 14.07 1.41 -12.11
N GLY A 426 13.33 1.73 -13.17
CA GLY A 426 13.54 1.06 -14.45
C GLY A 426 13.34 -0.45 -14.32
N LYS A 427 13.96 -1.25 -15.20
CA LYS A 427 13.91 -2.72 -15.07
C LYS A 427 14.54 -3.17 -13.76
N ASP A 428 13.91 -4.13 -13.07
CA ASP A 428 14.39 -4.84 -11.87
C ASP A 428 15.93 -4.88 -11.76
N SER A 429 16.48 -3.95 -10.98
CA SER A 429 17.92 -3.85 -10.75
C SER A 429 18.22 -4.04 -9.27
N VAL A 430 19.39 -4.62 -8.98
CA VAL A 430 19.89 -4.77 -7.62
C VAL A 430 20.35 -3.39 -7.14
N PRO A 431 19.99 -2.96 -5.92
CA PRO A 431 20.45 -1.67 -5.41
C PRO A 431 21.99 -1.60 -5.43
N GLU A 432 22.53 -0.48 -5.93
CA GLU A 432 23.99 -0.29 -6.06
C GLU A 432 24.73 -0.38 -4.72
N THR A 433 24.03 -0.12 -3.63
CA THR A 433 24.52 -0.16 -2.25
C THR A 433 24.59 -1.59 -1.67
N VAL A 434 24.27 -2.62 -2.46
CA VAL A 434 24.20 -4.00 -2.01
C VAL A 434 25.20 -4.89 -2.76
N HIS A 435 26.01 -5.62 -2.01
CA HIS A 435 26.74 -6.77 -2.53
C HIS A 435 25.94 -8.04 -2.22
N HIS A 436 25.31 -8.60 -3.25
CA HIS A 436 24.65 -9.89 -3.19
C HIS A 436 25.60 -11.01 -3.63
N VAL A 437 25.72 -12.06 -2.81
CA VAL A 437 26.71 -13.12 -3.01
C VAL A 437 26.09 -14.50 -2.77
N ALA A 438 26.56 -15.49 -3.51
CA ALA A 438 26.14 -16.88 -3.41
C ALA A 438 27.21 -17.70 -2.66
N LEU A 439 26.82 -18.35 -1.57
CA LEU A 439 27.62 -19.34 -0.87
C LEU A 439 27.09 -20.72 -1.23
N TYR A 440 27.79 -21.45 -2.08
CA TYR A 440 27.43 -22.82 -2.43
C TYR A 440 27.88 -23.77 -1.32
N ILE A 441 26.97 -24.65 -0.90
CA ILE A 441 27.25 -25.71 0.07
C ILE A 441 27.08 -27.08 -0.58
N ASP A 442 28.14 -27.89 -0.51
CA ASP A 442 28.19 -29.25 -1.00
C ASP A 442 27.96 -30.25 0.15
N PRO A 443 26.85 -31.01 0.15
CA PRO A 443 26.57 -31.89 1.25
C PRO A 443 27.47 -33.14 1.35
N MET A 444 28.36 -33.35 0.39
CA MET A 444 29.35 -34.41 0.38
C MET A 444 30.70 -33.93 0.91
N ASN A 445 31.15 -32.76 0.46
CA ASN A 445 32.53 -32.30 0.63
C ASN A 445 32.74 -31.26 1.72
N ASP A 446 31.70 -30.50 2.10
CA ASP A 446 31.86 -29.34 2.99
C ASP A 446 31.72 -29.66 4.50
N PHE A 447 31.49 -30.93 4.83
CA PHE A 447 31.31 -31.42 6.20
C PHE A 447 32.52 -32.02 6.96
N PRO A 448 33.81 -31.83 6.61
CA PRO A 448 34.91 -32.38 7.42
C PRO A 448 35.00 -31.79 8.84
N TRP A 449 34.57 -30.53 9.01
CA TRP A 449 34.68 -29.73 10.25
C TRP A 449 33.35 -29.63 11.01
N VAL A 450 32.27 -29.88 10.29
CA VAL A 450 30.91 -29.91 10.79
C VAL A 450 30.63 -31.38 11.06
N ASP A 451 30.89 -31.84 12.28
CA ASP A 451 30.72 -33.24 12.68
C ASP A 451 29.28 -33.70 12.35
N THR A 452 29.14 -34.43 11.23
CA THR A 452 27.87 -34.91 10.66
C THR A 452 27.82 -36.44 10.65
N ASP A 453 28.43 -37.10 11.63
CA ASP A 453 27.96 -38.43 12.03
C ASP A 453 26.60 -38.26 12.76
N VAL A 454 25.59 -37.99 11.91
CA VAL A 454 24.24 -37.51 12.18
C VAL A 454 23.54 -38.37 13.25
N ALA A 455 23.20 -37.73 14.37
CA ALA A 455 22.20 -38.13 15.38
C ALA A 455 22.37 -39.46 16.14
N VAL A 456 23.01 -40.50 15.60
CA VAL A 456 23.04 -41.84 16.20
C VAL A 456 24.27 -42.06 17.11
N ARG A 457 25.32 -41.24 16.96
CA ARG A 457 26.59 -41.38 17.72
C ARG A 457 26.97 -40.15 18.56
N ALA A 458 26.17 -39.09 18.53
CA ALA A 458 26.41 -37.91 19.34
C ALA A 458 26.33 -38.29 20.83
N LYS A 459 27.37 -37.93 21.60
CA LYS A 459 27.28 -38.06 23.07
C LYS A 459 26.18 -37.11 23.57
N PRO A 460 25.50 -37.41 24.70
CA PRO A 460 24.43 -36.56 25.22
C PRO A 460 24.83 -35.08 25.43
N GLN A 461 26.12 -34.81 25.59
CA GLN A 461 26.68 -33.46 25.73
C GLN A 461 26.72 -32.68 24.39
N ASP A 462 26.82 -33.37 23.25
CA ASP A 462 26.95 -32.75 21.91
C ASP A 462 25.58 -32.46 21.27
N GLN A 463 24.49 -33.07 21.75
CA GLN A 463 23.13 -32.84 21.25
C GLN A 463 22.64 -31.39 21.41
N LYS A 464 23.18 -30.64 22.38
CA LYS A 464 22.87 -29.22 22.58
C LYS A 464 23.38 -28.30 21.46
N SER A 465 24.29 -28.78 20.61
CA SER A 465 24.98 -28.00 19.56
C SER A 465 24.48 -28.29 18.14
N GLN A 466 23.37 -29.04 17.99
CA GLN A 466 22.85 -29.45 16.68
C GLN A 466 21.53 -28.73 16.36
N PRO A 467 21.34 -28.25 15.12
CA PRO A 467 20.06 -27.71 14.67
C PRO A 467 18.95 -28.77 14.74
N GLU A 468 17.73 -28.33 15.01
CA GLU A 468 16.55 -29.20 14.95
C GLU A 468 16.00 -29.25 13.52
N LEU A 469 15.48 -30.42 13.13
CA LEU A 469 14.90 -30.65 11.81
C LEU A 469 13.37 -30.59 11.88
N ASP A 470 12.76 -30.15 10.78
CA ASP A 470 11.30 -29.99 10.59
C ASP A 470 10.52 -31.32 10.45
N GLY A 471 11.17 -32.45 10.73
CA GLY A 471 10.59 -33.79 10.64
C GLY A 471 10.29 -34.28 9.23
N VAL A 472 10.65 -33.55 8.16
CA VAL A 472 10.36 -33.96 6.77
C VAL A 472 11.13 -35.23 6.34
N HIS A 473 12.22 -35.54 7.06
CA HIS A 473 13.10 -36.70 6.91
C HIS A 473 12.85 -37.82 7.94
N ALA A 474 11.83 -37.71 8.81
CA ALA A 474 11.59 -38.69 9.87
C ALA A 474 11.45 -40.14 9.33
N LYS A 475 12.21 -41.09 9.89
CA LYS A 475 12.27 -42.51 9.49
C LYS A 475 11.20 -43.35 10.21
N PRO A 476 10.74 -44.47 9.60
CA PRO A 476 9.97 -45.50 10.29
C PRO A 476 10.80 -46.21 11.37
N THR A 477 10.16 -46.54 12.50
CA THR A 477 10.71 -47.38 13.56
C THR A 477 11.06 -48.77 13.02
N MET A 478 12.22 -49.28 13.44
CA MET A 478 12.92 -50.44 12.88
C MET A 478 12.08 -51.72 12.67
N SER A 479 12.12 -52.30 11.47
CA SER A 479 12.18 -53.77 11.26
C SER A 479 12.42 -54.24 9.81
N SER A 480 12.53 -53.36 8.80
CA SER A 480 12.91 -53.78 7.45
C SER A 480 13.81 -52.73 6.79
N ILE A 481 15.11 -52.86 7.04
CA ILE A 481 16.13 -52.13 6.27
C ILE A 481 16.14 -52.75 4.87
N ASP A 482 15.39 -52.12 3.96
CA ASP A 482 15.67 -52.23 2.54
C ASP A 482 17.07 -51.64 2.31
N ARG A 483 17.99 -52.45 1.78
CA ARG A 483 19.41 -52.09 1.60
C ARG A 483 19.62 -50.94 0.59
N ASN A 484 18.55 -50.49 -0.06
CA ASN A 484 18.51 -49.39 -1.04
C ASN A 484 17.96 -48.06 -0.47
N TYR A 485 18.10 -47.81 0.84
CA TYR A 485 17.67 -46.56 1.47
C TYR A 485 18.55 -45.36 0.99
N PRO A 486 17.98 -44.31 0.37
CA PRO A 486 18.54 -43.67 -0.82
C PRO A 486 19.35 -42.39 -0.53
N ASP A 487 20.50 -42.22 -1.20
CA ASP A 487 21.49 -41.15 -0.96
C ASP A 487 20.91 -39.72 -0.98
N ALA A 488 19.93 -39.43 -1.85
CA ALA A 488 19.34 -38.10 -1.99
C ALA A 488 18.64 -37.59 -0.71
N LEU A 489 17.94 -38.46 0.04
CA LEU A 489 17.30 -38.06 1.30
C LEU A 489 18.35 -37.78 2.39
N ARG A 490 19.46 -38.52 2.38
CA ARG A 490 20.58 -38.29 3.29
C ARG A 490 21.31 -36.98 2.96
N MET A 491 21.53 -36.68 1.69
CA MET A 491 22.13 -35.39 1.27
C MET A 491 21.22 -34.22 1.64
N SER A 492 19.93 -34.37 1.43
CA SER A 492 18.90 -33.41 1.81
C SER A 492 18.84 -33.13 3.32
N GLU A 493 18.89 -34.18 4.16
CA GLU A 493 18.96 -34.05 5.62
C GLU A 493 20.24 -33.31 6.05
N LYS A 494 21.37 -33.64 5.42
CA LYS A 494 22.64 -32.93 5.66
C LYS A 494 22.56 -31.45 5.29
N ILE A 495 21.96 -31.09 4.15
CA ILE A 495 21.77 -29.69 3.72
C ILE A 495 21.06 -28.89 4.81
N LYS A 496 19.93 -29.42 5.33
CA LYS A 496 19.17 -28.77 6.41
C LYS A 496 20.01 -28.54 7.67
N MET A 497 20.89 -29.49 8.00
CA MET A 497 21.81 -29.36 9.13
C MET A 497 22.97 -28.39 8.89
N ALA A 498 23.43 -28.23 7.64
CA ALA A 498 24.54 -27.36 7.26
C ALA A 498 24.18 -25.88 7.36
N LYS A 499 23.03 -25.49 6.79
CA LYS A 499 22.65 -24.09 6.58
C LYS A 499 22.71 -23.24 7.87
N PRO A 500 22.12 -23.67 9.00
CA PRO A 500 22.22 -22.94 10.26
C PRO A 500 23.66 -22.82 10.79
N LYS A 501 24.50 -23.83 10.57
CA LYS A 501 25.90 -23.84 11.05
C LYS A 501 26.78 -22.88 10.25
N TYR A 502 26.60 -22.84 8.94
CA TYR A 502 27.24 -21.84 8.09
C TYR A 502 26.84 -20.43 8.48
N MET A 503 25.55 -20.20 8.77
CA MET A 503 25.06 -18.92 9.25
C MET A 503 25.76 -18.48 10.55
N VAL A 504 25.85 -19.35 11.55
CA VAL A 504 26.55 -19.05 12.82
C VAL A 504 28.04 -18.74 12.58
N LYS A 505 28.71 -19.53 11.74
CA LYS A 505 30.13 -19.30 11.41
C LYS A 505 30.34 -17.93 10.76
N MET A 506 29.46 -17.54 9.83
CA MET A 506 29.49 -16.21 9.23
C MET A 506 29.18 -15.11 10.24
N ALA A 507 28.21 -15.32 11.12
CA ALA A 507 27.87 -14.39 12.19
C ALA A 507 29.06 -14.08 13.11
N ASP A 508 29.85 -15.10 13.44
CA ASP A 508 31.06 -14.96 14.25
C ASP A 508 32.19 -14.25 13.48
N LEU A 509 32.51 -14.73 12.27
CA LEU A 509 33.62 -14.21 11.46
C LEU A 509 33.42 -12.75 11.07
N PHE A 510 32.20 -12.37 10.73
CA PHE A 510 31.84 -11.00 10.38
C PHE A 510 31.40 -10.16 11.58
N SER A 511 31.38 -10.74 12.79
CA SER A 511 30.94 -10.08 14.02
C SER A 511 29.61 -9.33 13.83
N MET A 512 28.62 -10.03 13.26
CA MET A 512 27.36 -9.42 12.81
C MET A 512 26.57 -8.86 13.99
N ALA A 513 26.57 -7.54 14.15
CA ALA A 513 25.86 -6.87 15.24
C ALA A 513 24.34 -6.79 14.99
N GLN A 514 23.94 -6.62 13.73
CA GLN A 514 22.55 -6.64 13.28
C GLN A 514 22.47 -7.38 11.94
N CYS A 515 21.63 -8.40 11.85
CA CYS A 515 21.44 -9.19 10.63
C CYS A 515 19.98 -9.65 10.50
N LEU A 516 19.43 -9.48 9.30
CA LEU A 516 18.13 -10.05 8.93
C LEU A 516 18.34 -11.42 8.29
N VAL A 517 17.61 -12.43 8.76
CA VAL A 517 17.75 -13.82 8.32
C VAL A 517 16.43 -14.30 7.73
N PHE A 518 16.46 -14.72 6.46
CA PHE A 518 15.31 -15.26 5.76
C PHE A 518 15.30 -16.78 5.79
N CYS A 519 14.19 -17.34 6.27
CA CYS A 519 13.87 -18.77 6.19
C CYS A 519 12.60 -18.97 5.36
N ARG A 520 12.43 -20.16 4.79
CA ARG A 520 11.30 -20.47 3.91
C ARG A 520 9.98 -20.67 4.67
N THR A 521 10.01 -21.32 5.85
CA THR A 521 8.80 -21.63 6.62
C THR A 521 8.87 -21.13 8.06
N ASN A 522 7.71 -21.01 8.73
CA ASN A 522 7.64 -20.66 10.15
C ASN A 522 8.32 -21.73 11.04
N VAL A 523 8.29 -23.01 10.62
CA VAL A 523 8.96 -24.10 11.34
C VAL A 523 10.47 -23.93 11.26
N ASP A 524 11.01 -23.61 10.08
CA ASP A 524 12.43 -23.33 9.91
C ASP A 524 12.87 -22.12 10.75
N CYS A 525 12.02 -21.08 10.83
CA CYS A 525 12.30 -19.90 11.66
C CYS A 525 12.44 -20.27 13.15
N ASN A 526 11.48 -21.05 13.67
CA ASN A 526 11.47 -21.48 15.07
C ASN A 526 12.67 -22.42 15.37
N ASN A 527 12.94 -23.39 14.49
CA ASN A 527 14.08 -24.29 14.64
C ASN A 527 15.42 -23.53 14.68
N LEU A 528 15.55 -22.48 13.86
CA LEU A 528 16.73 -21.62 13.86
C LEU A 528 16.81 -20.79 15.14
N GLU A 529 15.72 -20.19 15.59
CA GLU A 529 15.64 -19.45 16.86
C GLU A 529 16.04 -20.32 18.06
N ASP A 530 15.47 -21.52 18.16
CA ASP A 530 15.79 -22.49 19.22
C ASP A 530 17.26 -22.94 19.15
N TYR A 531 17.81 -23.10 17.95
CA TYR A 531 19.22 -23.41 17.76
C TYR A 531 20.13 -22.28 18.25
N LEU A 532 19.87 -21.03 17.84
CA LEU A 532 20.66 -19.87 18.26
C LEU A 532 20.55 -19.61 19.77
N ASN A 533 19.35 -19.73 20.34
CA ASN A 533 19.14 -19.59 21.78
C ASN A 533 19.87 -20.68 22.59
N ARG A 534 19.89 -21.94 22.11
CA ARG A 534 20.64 -23.02 22.76
C ARG A 534 22.15 -22.78 22.72
N LEU A 535 22.70 -22.33 21.59
CA LEU A 535 24.11 -21.94 21.48
C LEU A 535 24.45 -20.75 22.39
N GLY A 536 23.49 -19.85 22.56
CA GLY A 536 23.59 -18.62 23.35
C GLY A 536 23.47 -18.74 24.87
N GLY A 537 23.30 -19.95 25.42
CA GLY A 537 23.13 -20.14 26.88
C GLY A 537 21.69 -20.40 27.35
N THR A 538 20.78 -20.81 26.47
CA THR A 538 19.43 -21.39 26.73
C THR A 538 18.32 -20.46 27.24
N LYS A 539 18.59 -19.19 27.57
CA LYS A 539 17.52 -18.21 27.85
C LYS A 539 17.18 -17.46 26.57
N GLY A 540 15.98 -17.71 26.03
CA GLY A 540 15.40 -16.89 24.97
C GLY A 540 15.19 -15.44 25.46
N TRP A 541 15.21 -14.50 24.54
CA TRP A 541 15.02 -13.09 24.86
C TRP A 541 13.58 -12.85 25.37
N GLY A 542 13.47 -12.27 26.58
CA GLY A 542 12.22 -12.14 27.35
C GLY A 542 11.81 -10.71 27.67
N GLY A 543 12.23 -9.73 26.85
CA GLY A 543 11.65 -8.39 26.87
C GLY A 543 12.26 -7.36 27.83
N LYS A 544 12.89 -7.72 28.96
CA LYS A 544 13.69 -6.78 29.79
C LYS A 544 14.79 -7.47 30.59
N MET A 545 16.01 -7.49 30.04
CA MET A 545 17.26 -7.57 30.81
C MET A 545 18.22 -6.59 30.14
N GLU A 546 18.64 -5.58 30.89
CA GLU A 546 19.14 -4.26 30.46
C GLU A 546 20.37 -4.21 29.53
N THR A 547 20.76 -5.30 28.87
CA THR A 547 21.72 -5.20 27.76
C THR A 547 21.47 -6.10 26.54
N GLY A 548 20.60 -7.13 26.56
CA GLY A 548 20.29 -8.03 25.41
C GLY A 548 21.46 -8.81 24.75
N LYS A 549 22.68 -8.30 24.91
CA LYS A 549 23.96 -8.69 24.31
C LYS A 549 24.68 -9.79 25.09
N GLU A 550 24.12 -10.25 26.21
CA GLU A 550 24.68 -11.39 26.96
C GLU A 550 24.64 -12.68 26.13
N ASN A 551 23.63 -12.84 25.28
CA ASN A 551 23.57 -13.93 24.30
C ASN A 551 24.25 -13.48 22.99
N PRO A 552 25.40 -14.08 22.58
CA PRO A 552 26.08 -13.72 21.33
C PRO A 552 25.23 -13.97 20.08
N TYR A 553 24.19 -14.79 20.17
CA TYR A 553 23.25 -15.10 19.10
C TYR A 553 21.83 -14.68 19.43
N SER A 554 21.65 -13.64 20.26
CA SER A 554 20.32 -13.08 20.57
C SER A 554 19.49 -12.92 19.29
N CYS A 555 18.31 -13.55 19.26
CA CYS A 555 17.46 -13.57 18.08
C CYS A 555 15.97 -13.45 18.46
N VAL A 556 15.18 -12.94 17.52
CA VAL A 556 13.71 -12.92 17.58
C VAL A 556 13.14 -13.30 16.22
N VAL A 557 11.93 -13.86 16.20
CA VAL A 557 11.25 -14.27 14.97
C VAL A 557 10.06 -13.37 14.65
N LEU A 558 9.93 -13.00 13.38
CA LEU A 558 8.70 -12.51 12.78
C LEU A 558 8.10 -13.62 11.91
N ALA A 559 7.03 -14.23 12.41
CA ALA A 559 6.31 -15.31 11.74
C ALA A 559 4.80 -15.04 11.78
N GLY A 560 4.08 -15.45 10.74
CA GLY A 560 2.64 -15.14 10.60
C GLY A 560 1.71 -15.77 11.64
N MET A 561 2.21 -16.72 12.44
CA MET A 561 1.46 -17.34 13.54
C MET A 561 1.63 -16.62 14.90
N ARG A 562 2.55 -15.65 15.01
CA ARG A 562 2.76 -14.89 16.27
C ARG A 562 1.71 -13.79 16.43
N ASN A 563 1.42 -13.42 17.68
CA ASN A 563 0.47 -12.34 17.98
C ASN A 563 1.05 -10.97 17.55
N GLN A 564 0.19 -10.01 17.19
CA GLN A 564 0.58 -8.70 16.65
C GLN A 564 1.44 -7.89 17.64
N ASP A 565 1.11 -7.92 18.93
CA ASP A 565 1.89 -7.22 19.96
C ASP A 565 3.30 -7.80 20.11
N GLU A 566 3.42 -9.12 20.04
CA GLU A 566 4.71 -9.83 20.07
C GLU A 566 5.56 -9.48 18.84
N ARG A 567 4.95 -9.47 17.65
CA ARG A 567 5.64 -9.06 16.42
C ARG A 567 6.14 -7.63 16.48
N ARG A 568 5.33 -6.71 17.03
CA ARG A 568 5.71 -5.31 17.23
C ARG A 568 6.89 -5.19 18.20
N SER A 569 6.81 -5.85 19.35
CA SER A 569 7.87 -5.84 20.36
C SER A 569 9.18 -6.44 19.84
N ASN A 570 9.12 -7.55 19.10
CA ASN A 570 10.30 -8.16 18.48
C ASN A 570 10.96 -7.21 17.47
N LEU A 571 10.16 -6.55 16.64
CA LEU A 571 10.64 -5.60 15.64
C LEU A 571 11.29 -4.38 16.30
N GLU A 572 10.67 -3.80 17.33
CA GLU A 572 11.20 -2.66 18.08
C GLU A 572 12.54 -3.02 18.73
N SER A 573 12.63 -4.18 19.37
CA SER A 573 13.85 -4.63 20.06
C SER A 573 15.01 -4.89 19.09
N PHE A 574 14.71 -5.36 17.88
CA PHE A 574 15.72 -5.45 16.82
C PHE A 574 16.16 -4.08 16.29
N LYS A 575 15.22 -3.14 16.10
CA LYS A 575 15.52 -1.77 15.66
C LYS A 575 16.38 -1.00 16.67
N GLU A 576 16.11 -1.18 17.96
CA GLU A 576 16.86 -0.57 19.07
C GLU A 576 18.24 -1.21 19.26
N GLY A 577 18.48 -2.39 18.67
CA GLY A 577 19.75 -3.10 18.73
C GLY A 577 19.92 -3.97 19.99
N ASP A 578 18.83 -4.23 20.72
CA ASP A 578 18.79 -5.18 21.84
C ASP A 578 18.91 -6.63 21.38
N VAL A 579 18.57 -6.89 20.12
CA VAL A 579 18.63 -8.20 19.49
C VAL A 579 19.46 -8.14 18.20
N ARG A 580 20.41 -9.07 18.06
CA ARG A 580 21.32 -9.15 16.90
C ARG A 580 20.70 -9.73 15.63
N PHE A 581 19.81 -10.73 15.76
CA PHE A 581 19.27 -11.46 14.61
C PHE A 581 17.74 -11.36 14.56
N LEU A 582 17.23 -10.88 13.43
CA LEU A 582 15.80 -10.93 13.13
C LEU A 582 15.55 -12.05 12.12
N ILE A 583 14.84 -13.10 12.52
CA ILE A 583 14.52 -14.26 11.67
C ILE A 583 13.11 -14.08 11.12
N CYS A 584 12.91 -14.24 9.82
CA CYS A 584 11.59 -14.04 9.20
C CYS A 584 11.35 -14.91 7.97
N THR A 585 10.07 -15.07 7.64
CA THR A 585 9.62 -15.57 6.33
C THR A 585 9.32 -14.41 5.38
N ASP A 586 9.20 -14.67 4.07
CA ASP A 586 8.82 -13.64 3.08
C ASP A 586 7.54 -12.90 3.48
N VAL A 587 6.52 -13.65 3.93
CA VAL A 587 5.23 -13.07 4.32
C VAL A 587 5.39 -12.12 5.50
N ALA A 588 6.20 -12.51 6.48
CA ALA A 588 6.37 -11.73 7.71
C ALA A 588 7.32 -10.53 7.52
N ALA A 589 8.21 -10.59 6.53
CA ALA A 589 9.15 -9.53 6.22
C ALA A 589 8.58 -8.44 5.31
N ARG A 590 7.44 -8.68 4.67
CA ARG A 590 6.76 -7.67 3.86
C ARG A 590 6.15 -6.62 4.76
N GLY A 591 6.50 -5.37 4.49
CA GLY A 591 6.11 -4.22 5.32
C GLY A 591 6.81 -4.08 6.65
N ILE A 592 7.91 -4.80 6.87
CA ILE A 592 8.77 -4.38 7.96
C ILE A 592 9.50 -3.12 7.48
N ASP A 593 9.35 -2.03 8.23
CA ASP A 593 10.09 -0.80 7.99
C ASP A 593 11.51 -0.92 8.51
N ILE A 594 12.30 -1.75 7.83
CA ILE A 594 13.72 -1.95 8.11
C ILE A 594 14.44 -1.87 6.77
N ALA A 595 15.31 -0.88 6.65
CA ALA A 595 16.18 -0.70 5.50
C ALA A 595 17.58 -0.34 5.98
N GLY A 596 18.58 -0.67 5.17
CA GLY A 596 19.94 -0.29 5.48
C GLY A 596 20.63 -1.11 6.53
N LEU A 597 20.28 -2.39 6.60
CA LEU A 597 21.01 -3.33 7.42
C LEU A 597 22.40 -3.59 6.81
N PRO A 598 23.42 -3.85 7.65
CA PRO A 598 24.74 -4.23 7.16
C PRO A 598 24.75 -5.65 6.57
N TYR A 599 23.88 -6.54 7.08
CA TYR A 599 23.83 -7.94 6.68
C TYR A 599 22.41 -8.45 6.46
N VAL A 600 22.23 -9.19 5.37
CA VAL A 600 21.07 -10.04 5.12
C VAL A 600 21.58 -11.45 4.80
N ILE A 601 21.04 -12.49 5.46
CA ILE A 601 21.35 -13.88 5.16
C ILE A 601 20.07 -14.58 4.70
N GLN A 602 20.10 -15.24 3.55
CA GLN A 602 19.04 -16.10 3.08
C GLN A 602 19.46 -17.55 3.29
N THR A 603 18.91 -18.22 4.30
CA THR A 603 19.22 -19.65 4.54
C THR A 603 18.61 -20.54 3.47
N THR A 604 17.52 -20.08 2.86
CA THR A 604 16.83 -20.73 1.75
C THR A 604 16.46 -19.66 0.75
N LEU A 605 16.62 -19.93 -0.54
CA LEU A 605 16.14 -19.01 -1.60
C LEU A 605 14.61 -18.83 -1.52
N PRO A 606 14.07 -17.71 -2.05
CA PRO A 606 12.63 -17.54 -2.12
C PRO A 606 12.00 -18.42 -3.21
N ASP A 607 10.75 -18.82 -2.98
CA ASP A 607 9.96 -19.59 -3.97
C ASP A 607 9.64 -18.74 -5.21
N ASP A 608 9.43 -17.44 -5.03
CA ASP A 608 9.19 -16.47 -6.10
C ASP A 608 10.41 -15.55 -6.26
N ILE A 609 10.84 -15.36 -7.51
CA ILE A 609 12.02 -14.57 -7.87
C ILE A 609 11.93 -13.09 -7.46
N GLU A 610 10.73 -12.51 -7.46
CA GLU A 610 10.49 -11.11 -7.08
C GLU A 610 10.87 -10.86 -5.62
N ASN A 611 10.59 -11.84 -4.74
CA ASN A 611 10.97 -11.75 -3.34
C ASN A 611 12.49 -11.69 -3.16
N TYR A 612 13.29 -12.21 -4.09
CA TYR A 612 14.76 -12.16 -3.98
C TYR A 612 15.25 -10.71 -3.91
N ILE A 613 14.76 -9.86 -4.82
CA ILE A 613 15.13 -8.44 -4.87
C ILE A 613 14.63 -7.72 -3.60
N HIS A 614 13.42 -8.06 -3.13
CA HIS A 614 12.87 -7.49 -1.90
C HIS A 614 13.65 -7.86 -0.65
N ARG A 615 14.16 -9.10 -0.57
CA ARG A 615 15.00 -9.56 0.53
C ARG A 615 16.31 -8.79 0.59
N ILE A 616 17.03 -8.73 -0.53
CA ILE A 616 18.36 -8.09 -0.57
C ILE A 616 18.27 -6.57 -0.45
N GLY A 617 17.16 -5.95 -0.88
CA GLY A 617 16.91 -4.50 -0.72
C GLY A 617 16.76 -4.03 0.72
N ARG A 618 16.71 -4.94 1.70
CA ARG A 618 16.78 -4.61 3.14
C ARG A 618 18.21 -4.30 3.61
N CYS A 619 19.19 -4.65 2.78
CA CYS A 619 20.60 -4.42 3.00
C CYS A 619 21.05 -3.11 2.37
N GLY A 620 22.03 -2.42 2.97
CA GLY A 620 22.68 -1.25 2.35
C GLY A 620 21.92 0.08 2.47
N ARG A 621 22.67 1.18 2.66
CA ARG A 621 22.19 2.58 2.65
C ARG A 621 23.05 3.41 1.70
N ALA A 622 22.58 4.60 1.35
CA ALA A 622 23.32 5.58 0.54
C ALA A 622 24.79 5.80 1.01
N GLU A 623 25.05 5.73 2.32
CA GLU A 623 26.39 5.95 2.88
C GLU A 623 27.18 4.65 3.20
N ARG A 624 26.56 3.47 3.13
CA ARG A 624 27.15 2.20 3.58
C ARG A 624 26.71 1.02 2.73
N MET A 625 27.70 0.27 2.23
CA MET A 625 27.46 -1.00 1.56
C MET A 625 26.84 -2.02 2.51
N GLY A 626 25.87 -2.77 2.01
CA GLY A 626 25.31 -3.96 2.64
C GLY A 626 25.84 -5.26 2.02
N LEU A 627 25.92 -6.34 2.79
CA LEU A 627 26.27 -7.68 2.32
C LEU A 627 25.05 -8.61 2.43
N ALA A 628 24.53 -9.07 1.30
CA ALA A 628 23.43 -10.03 1.23
C ALA A 628 23.97 -11.41 0.79
N ILE A 629 23.92 -12.40 1.68
CA ILE A 629 24.48 -13.74 1.47
C ILE A 629 23.35 -14.74 1.24
N SER A 630 23.33 -15.42 0.11
CA SER A 630 22.42 -16.53 -0.18
C SER A 630 23.15 -17.86 -0.02
N ILE A 631 22.71 -18.71 0.92
CA ILE A 631 23.26 -20.07 1.11
C ILE A 631 22.52 -21.00 0.16
N ILE A 632 23.24 -21.66 -0.75
CA ILE A 632 22.68 -22.43 -1.87
C ILE A 632 23.20 -23.85 -1.81
N ALA A 633 22.32 -24.83 -1.65
CA ALA A 633 22.71 -26.22 -1.77
C ALA A 633 23.04 -26.61 -3.21
N THR A 634 24.11 -27.38 -3.41
CA THR A 634 24.44 -27.94 -4.73
C THR A 634 23.53 -29.11 -5.13
N GLU A 635 22.85 -29.72 -4.15
CA GLU A 635 21.92 -30.83 -4.30
C GLU A 635 20.50 -30.43 -3.90
N LYS A 636 19.49 -31.17 -4.37
CA LYS A 636 18.08 -30.88 -4.07
C LYS A 636 17.75 -31.13 -2.61
N GLU A 637 17.06 -30.19 -1.99
CA GLU A 637 16.57 -30.31 -0.61
C GLU A 637 15.11 -30.81 -0.61
N LYS A 638 14.73 -31.68 0.32
CA LYS A 638 13.35 -32.13 0.48
C LYS A 638 12.71 -31.21 1.49
N VAL A 639 11.60 -30.56 1.11
CA VAL A 639 10.94 -29.55 1.93
C VAL A 639 9.43 -29.76 1.97
N TRP A 640 8.80 -29.26 3.02
CA TRP A 640 7.34 -29.17 3.11
C TRP A 640 6.79 -28.11 2.14
N TYR A 641 5.75 -28.44 1.38
CA TYR A 641 5.09 -27.52 0.45
C TYR A 641 3.57 -27.38 0.70
N HIS A 642 2.97 -28.31 1.45
CA HIS A 642 1.58 -28.26 1.94
C HIS A 642 0.53 -27.79 0.91
N LYS A 643 0.35 -28.57 -0.17
CA LYS A 643 -0.82 -28.40 -1.07
C LYS A 643 -2.14 -28.90 -0.47
N CYS A 644 -2.12 -29.44 0.75
CA CYS A 644 -3.29 -29.96 1.42
C CYS A 644 -4.27 -28.85 1.83
N PRO A 645 -5.59 -29.12 1.89
CA PRO A 645 -6.58 -28.15 2.33
C PRO A 645 -6.33 -27.63 3.76
N SER A 646 -5.75 -28.48 4.63
CA SER A 646 -5.40 -28.11 6.01
C SER A 646 -4.16 -27.23 6.13
N ARG A 647 -3.46 -26.94 5.01
CA ARG A 647 -2.25 -26.10 4.92
C ARG A 647 -1.24 -26.41 6.05
N GLY A 648 -1.01 -27.70 6.32
CA GLY A 648 -0.04 -28.17 7.31
C GLY A 648 -0.56 -28.41 8.73
N LYS A 649 -1.77 -27.95 9.11
CA LYS A 649 -2.28 -28.05 10.50
C LYS A 649 -2.37 -29.47 11.06
N ASN A 650 -2.62 -30.46 10.20
CA ASN A 650 -2.71 -31.89 10.57
C ASN A 650 -1.73 -32.74 9.77
N CYS A 651 -0.67 -32.15 9.23
CA CYS A 651 0.37 -32.90 8.52
C CYS A 651 1.39 -33.41 9.52
N THR A 652 1.37 -34.72 9.80
CA THR A 652 2.35 -35.34 10.69
C THR A 652 3.56 -35.87 9.92
N PRO A 653 4.75 -35.90 10.55
CA PRO A 653 5.85 -36.76 10.13
C PRO A 653 5.39 -38.23 10.05
N TRP A 654 6.10 -39.06 9.27
CA TRP A 654 5.72 -40.44 8.91
C TRP A 654 4.98 -41.24 10.02
N PRO A 655 3.92 -42.04 9.71
CA PRO A 655 3.44 -42.45 8.39
C PRO A 655 2.57 -41.40 7.68
N GLY A 656 2.57 -40.16 8.15
CA GLY A 656 1.82 -39.04 7.58
C GLY A 656 2.26 -38.57 6.20
N ASN A 657 1.88 -37.34 5.83
CA ASN A 657 1.97 -36.80 4.47
C ASN A 657 3.40 -36.42 4.02
N THR A 658 4.44 -37.17 4.39
CA THR A 658 5.82 -36.92 3.95
C THR A 658 6.14 -37.49 2.55
N LYS A 659 5.15 -38.09 1.87
CA LYS A 659 5.28 -38.48 0.45
C LYS A 659 5.50 -37.23 -0.43
N LEU A 660 6.28 -37.37 -1.49
CA LEU A 660 6.49 -36.29 -2.47
C LEU A 660 5.20 -36.05 -3.28
N THR A 661 4.86 -34.79 -3.55
CA THR A 661 3.90 -34.47 -4.62
C THR A 661 4.61 -34.69 -5.95
N ILE A 662 4.34 -35.78 -6.65
CA ILE A 662 5.06 -36.13 -7.89
C ILE A 662 4.34 -35.50 -9.11
N PRO A 663 5.09 -34.98 -10.11
CA PRO A 663 4.58 -34.94 -11.48
C PRO A 663 5.50 -35.68 -12.49
N PHE A 664 6.22 -36.72 -12.06
CA PHE A 664 7.16 -37.47 -12.90
C PHE A 664 7.06 -38.97 -12.67
N GLY A 665 7.10 -39.74 -13.76
CA GLY A 665 7.20 -41.20 -13.67
C GLY A 665 8.60 -41.66 -13.23
N PRO A 666 8.77 -42.94 -12.86
CA PRO A 666 10.06 -43.54 -12.49
C PRO A 666 11.13 -43.47 -13.61
N ASP A 667 10.71 -43.13 -14.82
CA ASP A 667 11.50 -42.98 -16.03
C ASP A 667 11.95 -41.52 -16.29
N GLY A 668 11.60 -40.57 -15.41
CA GLY A 668 12.05 -39.18 -15.49
C GLY A 668 11.39 -38.36 -16.61
N LYS A 669 10.30 -38.84 -17.23
CA LYS A 669 9.58 -38.10 -18.29
C LYS A 669 8.38 -37.32 -17.77
N LEU A 670 8.15 -36.16 -18.38
CA LEU A 670 7.06 -35.21 -18.10
C LEU A 670 5.78 -35.67 -18.82
N ARG A 671 4.64 -35.80 -18.12
CA ARG A 671 3.34 -36.10 -18.74
C ARG A 671 2.55 -34.83 -19.01
N ALA A 672 1.89 -34.78 -20.17
CA ALA A 672 1.21 -33.60 -20.70
C ALA A 672 -0.22 -33.43 -20.16
N ARG A 673 -0.86 -32.38 -20.66
CA ARG A 673 -1.61 -31.35 -19.93
C ARG A 673 -3.05 -31.29 -20.46
N ASP A 674 -3.92 -32.21 -20.08
CA ASP A 674 -5.37 -32.00 -20.12
C ASP A 674 -6.07 -32.70 -18.95
N ASP A 675 -7.30 -32.28 -18.72
CA ASP A 675 -8.20 -32.60 -17.61
C ASP A 675 -8.02 -31.85 -16.28
N SER A 676 -9.12 -31.19 -15.95
CA SER A 676 -9.50 -30.43 -14.77
C SER A 676 -9.48 -31.23 -13.45
N ASN A 677 -8.35 -31.86 -13.11
CA ASN A 677 -8.15 -32.48 -11.81
C ASN A 677 -6.71 -32.30 -11.31
N TRP A 678 -6.52 -31.42 -10.31
CA TRP A 678 -5.37 -31.44 -9.39
C TRP A 678 -5.55 -32.55 -8.34
N ILE A 679 -5.93 -33.75 -8.75
CA ILE A 679 -6.12 -34.88 -7.84
C ILE A 679 -5.54 -36.14 -8.49
N CYS A 680 -4.54 -36.73 -7.84
CA CYS A 680 -4.60 -38.16 -7.54
C CYS A 680 -4.75 -38.24 -6.03
N ASP A 681 -5.69 -39.04 -5.54
CA ASP A 681 -6.06 -39.16 -4.11
C ASP A 681 -4.93 -39.67 -3.20
N GLU A 682 -3.71 -39.86 -3.70
CA GLU A 682 -2.57 -40.38 -2.94
C GLU A 682 -1.22 -39.69 -3.30
N GLY A 683 -1.07 -38.40 -2.97
CA GLY A 683 0.22 -37.68 -3.02
C GLY A 683 0.43 -36.78 -1.80
N GLY A 684 1.62 -36.81 -1.18
CA GLY A 684 1.89 -36.17 0.12
C GLY A 684 2.09 -34.65 0.08
N CYS A 685 2.73 -34.06 1.09
CA CYS A 685 2.84 -32.61 1.31
C CYS A 685 4.28 -32.07 1.13
N THR A 686 5.14 -32.80 0.41
CA THR A 686 6.58 -32.45 0.25
C THR A 686 7.00 -32.33 -1.21
N ILE A 687 8.05 -31.55 -1.49
CA ILE A 687 8.68 -31.43 -2.82
C ILE A 687 10.20 -31.56 -2.73
N TRP A 688 10.85 -31.74 -3.88
CA TRP A 688 12.26 -31.45 -4.07
C TRP A 688 12.44 -29.98 -4.44
N TYR A 689 13.14 -29.25 -3.59
CA TYR A 689 13.51 -27.86 -3.75
C TYR A 689 14.85 -27.75 -4.46
N ASP A 690 14.86 -27.07 -5.61
CA ASP A 690 15.99 -27.01 -6.54
C ASP A 690 16.61 -25.61 -6.53
N GLU A 691 17.39 -25.32 -5.49
CA GLU A 691 18.10 -24.04 -5.36
C GLU A 691 19.08 -23.74 -6.52
N PRO A 692 19.78 -24.75 -7.09
CA PRO A 692 20.59 -24.54 -8.30
C PRO A 692 19.80 -24.06 -9.52
N ASP A 693 18.54 -24.45 -9.67
CA ASP A 693 17.67 -23.91 -10.74
C ASP A 693 17.17 -22.51 -10.39
N LEU A 694 16.70 -22.29 -9.16
CA LEU A 694 16.21 -21.00 -8.69
C LEU A 694 17.26 -19.89 -8.83
N ILE A 695 18.53 -20.16 -8.51
CA ILE A 695 19.58 -19.16 -8.64
C ILE A 695 19.86 -18.77 -10.09
N LYS A 696 19.78 -19.72 -11.04
CA LYS A 696 19.92 -19.42 -12.47
C LYS A 696 18.79 -18.53 -12.98
N GLN A 697 17.58 -18.73 -12.46
CA GLN A 697 16.46 -17.85 -12.76
C GLN A 697 16.72 -16.43 -12.23
N VAL A 698 17.22 -16.31 -10.99
CA VAL A 698 17.63 -15.03 -10.37
C VAL A 698 18.68 -14.31 -11.23
N GLU A 699 19.76 -14.99 -11.62
CA GLU A 699 20.81 -14.42 -12.47
C GLU A 699 20.28 -13.96 -13.83
N LYS A 700 19.41 -14.76 -14.45
CA LYS A 700 18.77 -14.42 -15.73
C LYS A 700 17.90 -13.17 -15.60
N ARG A 701 17.20 -12.99 -14.48
CA ARG A 701 16.34 -11.82 -14.25
C ARG A 701 17.14 -10.56 -13.99
N ILE A 702 18.18 -10.64 -13.15
CA ILE A 702 19.06 -9.51 -12.82
C ILE A 702 19.95 -9.15 -14.03
N GLY A 703 20.23 -10.11 -14.91
CA GLY A 703 21.06 -9.91 -16.09
C GLY A 703 22.56 -9.94 -15.81
N MET A 704 22.98 -10.40 -14.62
CA MET A 704 24.38 -10.62 -14.27
C MET A 704 24.54 -11.87 -13.40
N PRO A 705 25.68 -12.59 -13.51
CA PRO A 705 25.98 -13.72 -12.64
C PRO A 705 26.25 -13.25 -11.21
N MET A 706 25.88 -14.07 -10.23
CA MET A 706 26.16 -13.77 -8.83
C MET A 706 27.62 -13.96 -8.49
N LYS A 707 28.14 -13.09 -7.62
CA LYS A 707 29.48 -13.26 -7.07
C LYS A 707 29.48 -14.44 -6.09
N VAL A 708 30.47 -15.31 -6.22
CA VAL A 708 30.57 -16.53 -5.40
C VAL A 708 31.46 -16.26 -4.18
N MET A 709 30.96 -16.63 -3.01
CA MET A 709 31.72 -16.68 -1.76
C MET A 709 32.36 -18.05 -1.62
N ASP A 710 33.66 -18.05 -1.29
CA ASP A 710 34.39 -19.29 -1.04
C ASP A 710 33.91 -19.94 0.28
N PRO A 711 33.52 -21.23 0.28
CA PRO A 711 32.99 -21.90 1.46
C PRO A 711 34.03 -22.23 2.53
N GLU A 712 35.31 -22.28 2.18
CA GLU A 712 36.39 -22.54 3.13
C GLU A 712 36.80 -21.26 3.86
N ASP A 713 37.00 -20.18 3.10
CA ASP A 713 37.63 -18.95 3.60
C ASP A 713 36.75 -17.70 3.63
N PHE A 714 35.50 -17.78 3.12
CA PHE A 714 34.49 -16.73 3.07
C PHE A 714 34.91 -15.45 2.33
N SER A 715 35.97 -15.52 1.53
CA SER A 715 36.35 -14.42 0.64
C SER A 715 35.40 -14.34 -0.56
N VAL A 716 35.31 -13.14 -1.12
CA VAL A 716 34.55 -12.87 -2.35
C VAL A 716 35.47 -12.06 -3.26
N PRO A 717 35.89 -12.61 -4.41
CA PRO A 717 36.79 -11.92 -5.34
C PRO A 717 36.30 -10.51 -5.69
N GLY A 718 37.16 -9.51 -5.44
CA GLY A 718 36.88 -8.11 -5.73
C GLY A 718 35.83 -7.45 -4.83
N VAL A 719 35.38 -8.12 -3.76
CA VAL A 719 34.38 -7.59 -2.81
C VAL A 719 34.86 -7.70 -1.37
N LEU A 720 35.36 -8.86 -0.97
CA LEU A 720 35.67 -9.17 0.42
C LEU A 720 36.95 -10.03 0.50
N GLU A 721 37.94 -9.55 1.23
CA GLU A 721 39.10 -10.36 1.59
C GLU A 721 38.72 -11.43 2.62
N SER A 722 39.49 -12.52 2.70
CA SER A 722 39.19 -13.60 3.65
C SER A 722 39.26 -13.09 5.10
N PRO A 723 38.20 -13.26 5.90
CA PRO A 723 38.22 -12.97 7.34
C PRO A 723 39.16 -13.87 8.16
N LEU A 724 39.70 -14.94 7.57
CA LEU A 724 40.61 -15.89 8.25
C LEU A 724 42.09 -15.46 8.23
N GLY A 725 42.41 -14.32 7.61
CA GLY A 725 43.74 -13.70 7.59
C GLY A 725 44.75 -14.33 6.59
N PRO A 726 45.91 -13.66 6.36
CA PRO A 726 46.86 -14.02 5.30
C PRO A 726 47.61 -15.35 5.53
N GLU A 727 47.70 -15.84 6.77
CA GLU A 727 48.28 -17.16 7.07
C GLU A 727 47.42 -18.33 6.59
N PHE A 728 46.09 -18.20 6.63
CA PHE A 728 45.18 -19.21 6.11
C PHE A 728 45.34 -19.34 4.59
N GLN A 729 45.41 -18.21 3.88
CA GLN A 729 45.61 -18.18 2.43
C GLN A 729 46.95 -18.79 1.98
N LYS A 730 48.04 -18.57 2.72
CA LYS A 730 49.33 -19.24 2.46
C LYS A 730 49.24 -20.76 2.64
N LYS A 731 48.50 -21.23 3.64
CA LYS A 731 48.30 -22.66 3.91
C LYS A 731 47.30 -23.32 2.97
N ALA A 732 46.23 -22.64 2.55
CA ALA A 732 45.29 -23.14 1.54
C ALA A 732 45.99 -23.30 0.18
N LYS A 733 46.79 -22.30 -0.23
CA LYS A 733 47.65 -22.41 -1.43
C LYS A 733 48.72 -23.50 -1.30
N ALA A 734 49.28 -23.72 -0.11
CA ALA A 734 50.24 -24.80 0.12
C ALA A 734 49.57 -26.19 0.19
N ALA A 735 48.34 -26.29 0.71
CA ALA A 735 47.56 -27.53 0.82
C ALA A 735 47.00 -27.97 -0.55
N ALA A 736 46.64 -27.02 -1.41
CA ALA A 736 46.30 -27.31 -2.81
C ALA A 736 47.50 -27.90 -3.61
N VAL A 737 48.73 -27.73 -3.12
CA VAL A 737 49.98 -28.24 -3.73
C VAL A 737 50.48 -29.53 -3.05
N ALA A 738 50.09 -29.82 -1.82
CA ALA A 738 50.57 -30.97 -1.05
C ALA A 738 49.48 -32.03 -0.83
N LYS A 739 49.64 -33.21 -1.45
CA LYS A 739 48.77 -34.38 -1.29
C LYS A 739 48.94 -35.07 0.08
N GLU A 740 48.68 -34.41 1.20
CA GLU A 740 48.44 -35.08 2.49
C GLU A 740 47.86 -34.14 3.56
N PRO A 741 46.83 -34.55 4.34
CA PRO A 741 46.18 -33.68 5.31
C PRO A 741 47.00 -33.53 6.61
N PRO A 742 47.03 -32.34 7.22
CA PRO A 742 47.84 -32.08 8.41
C PRO A 742 47.25 -32.71 9.68
N SER A 743 48.12 -33.08 10.62
CA SER A 743 47.74 -33.83 11.83
C SER A 743 46.87 -33.04 12.83
N ARG A 744 46.00 -33.77 13.55
CA ARG A 744 45.06 -33.29 14.59
C ARG A 744 45.69 -32.40 15.67
N ARG A 745 47.00 -32.46 15.90
CA ARG A 745 47.70 -31.65 16.92
C ARG A 745 47.97 -30.21 16.45
N ALA A 746 48.02 -29.97 15.14
CA ALA A 746 48.22 -28.64 14.56
C ALA A 746 46.91 -27.81 14.51
N MET A 747 45.75 -28.47 14.39
CA MET A 747 44.45 -27.79 14.39
C MET A 747 44.05 -27.27 15.78
N LYS A 748 44.47 -27.95 16.85
CA LYS A 748 44.06 -27.61 18.23
C LYS A 748 44.71 -26.34 18.80
N ARG A 749 45.70 -25.76 18.09
CA ARG A 749 46.47 -24.57 18.51
C ARG A 749 46.02 -23.27 17.83
N LYS A 750 45.00 -23.30 16.95
CA LYS A 750 44.53 -22.19 16.10
C LYS A 750 43.23 -21.51 16.58
N LYS A 751 42.81 -21.72 17.84
CA LYS A 751 41.50 -21.24 18.32
C LYS A 751 41.49 -19.75 18.71
N GLU A 752 42.60 -19.05 18.57
CA GLU A 752 42.75 -17.64 18.91
C GLU A 752 43.44 -16.95 17.72
N GLU A 753 42.96 -15.78 17.32
CA GLU A 753 43.30 -14.98 16.12
C GLU A 753 42.44 -15.24 14.85
N ALA A 754 41.11 -15.09 14.96
CA ALA A 754 40.32 -14.58 13.84
C ALA A 754 40.13 -13.08 14.05
N VAL A 755 40.59 -12.26 13.10
CA VAL A 755 40.36 -10.81 13.14
C VAL A 755 38.92 -10.57 12.70
N ALA A 756 38.08 -10.08 13.62
CA ALA A 756 36.70 -9.72 13.32
C ALA A 756 36.64 -8.62 12.24
N ILE A 757 36.04 -8.92 11.09
CA ILE A 757 35.82 -7.93 10.03
C ILE A 757 34.40 -7.40 10.12
N THR A 758 34.23 -6.12 10.49
CA THR A 758 32.93 -5.44 10.45
C THR A 758 32.68 -4.85 9.07
N TYR A 759 31.73 -5.41 8.34
CA TYR A 759 31.26 -4.90 7.05
C TYR A 759 30.36 -3.68 7.29
N GLY A 760 30.58 -2.59 6.56
CA GLY A 760 29.81 -1.34 6.74
C GLY A 760 30.27 -0.44 7.91
N ALA A 761 31.44 -0.67 8.52
CA ALA A 761 32.06 0.33 9.40
C ALA A 761 32.39 1.61 8.59
N LYS A 762 32.29 2.81 9.19
CA LYS A 762 32.80 4.04 8.56
C LYS A 762 34.27 3.80 8.25
N LYS A 763 34.62 3.78 6.97
CA LYS A 763 36.01 3.62 6.55
C LYS A 763 36.79 4.81 7.07
N ASP A 764 37.78 4.55 7.92
CA ASP A 764 38.91 5.46 8.04
C ASP A 764 39.62 5.50 6.68
N ASP A 765 39.24 6.51 5.91
CA ASP A 765 39.97 7.31 4.93
C ASP A 765 41.20 6.71 4.20
N ALA A 766 41.03 5.52 3.59
CA ALA A 766 42.01 4.97 2.65
C ALA A 766 41.45 4.78 1.22
N SER A 767 40.18 4.41 1.04
CA SER A 767 39.63 4.23 -0.33
C SER A 767 39.20 5.53 -1.01
N LEU A 768 39.02 6.61 -0.25
CA LEU A 768 38.86 7.97 -0.79
C LEU A 768 40.12 8.45 -1.52
N LYS A 769 41.31 7.90 -1.21
CA LYS A 769 42.56 8.23 -1.93
C LYS A 769 42.65 7.58 -3.31
N MET A 770 41.98 6.44 -3.53
CA MET A 770 41.88 5.82 -4.86
C MET A 770 40.85 6.52 -5.74
N SER A 771 39.69 6.87 -5.15
CA SER A 771 38.66 7.67 -5.83
C SER A 771 39.19 9.07 -6.17
N ALA A 772 39.85 9.78 -5.27
CA ALA A 772 40.42 11.10 -5.55
C ALA A 772 41.41 11.11 -6.72
N LYS A 773 42.14 10.00 -6.95
CA LYS A 773 43.07 9.86 -8.07
C LYS A 773 42.35 9.62 -9.40
N GLN A 774 41.22 8.91 -9.39
CA GLN A 774 40.35 8.73 -10.57
C GLN A 774 39.50 9.98 -10.84
N THR A 775 39.00 10.66 -9.81
CA THR A 775 38.27 11.92 -9.90
C THR A 775 39.19 13.05 -10.37
N ALA A 776 40.46 13.10 -9.94
CA ALA A 776 41.45 14.04 -10.46
C ALA A 776 41.83 13.77 -11.92
N ALA A 777 41.77 12.50 -12.37
CA ALA A 777 42.00 12.13 -13.76
C ALA A 777 40.79 12.44 -14.68
N LEU A 778 39.56 12.43 -14.13
CA LEU A 778 38.32 12.71 -14.85
C LEU A 778 37.89 14.19 -14.80
N ALA A 779 38.36 14.97 -13.82
CA ALA A 779 38.03 16.38 -13.67
C ALA A 779 38.28 17.25 -14.93
N PRO A 780 39.36 17.05 -15.72
CA PRO A 780 39.54 17.81 -16.97
C PRO A 780 38.44 17.50 -18.00
N ILE A 781 38.04 16.22 -18.11
CA ILE A 781 37.05 15.74 -19.08
C ILE A 781 35.64 16.24 -18.70
N VAL A 782 35.31 16.23 -17.41
CA VAL A 782 34.04 16.79 -16.90
C VAL A 782 33.99 18.30 -17.11
N GLY A 783 35.12 18.99 -16.97
CA GLY A 783 35.23 20.43 -17.28
C GLY A 783 35.00 20.73 -18.76
N GLU A 784 35.56 19.94 -19.66
CA GLU A 784 35.35 20.07 -21.11
C GLU A 784 33.88 19.78 -21.50
N LEU A 785 33.26 18.76 -20.91
CA LEU A 785 31.84 18.43 -21.13
C LEU A 785 30.91 19.54 -20.63
N ALA A 786 31.17 20.10 -19.45
CA ALA A 786 30.38 21.21 -18.91
C ALA A 786 30.54 22.50 -19.73
N ALA A 787 31.73 22.74 -20.31
CA ALA A 787 31.96 23.87 -21.21
C ALA A 787 31.17 23.70 -22.52
N LEU A 788 31.19 22.51 -23.12
CA LEU A 788 30.41 22.13 -24.30
C LEU A 788 28.90 22.25 -24.05
N GLU A 789 28.42 21.80 -22.89
CA GLU A 789 27.01 21.91 -22.53
C GLU A 789 26.57 23.37 -22.43
N LYS A 790 27.42 24.23 -21.85
CA LYS A 790 27.17 25.67 -21.75
C LYS A 790 27.16 26.36 -23.13
N GLU A 791 28.05 25.94 -24.02
CA GLU A 791 28.11 26.41 -25.41
C GLU A 791 26.83 26.01 -26.18
N ILE A 792 26.37 24.77 -26.02
CA ILE A 792 25.11 24.27 -26.61
C ILE A 792 23.91 25.03 -26.06
N GLN A 793 23.84 25.26 -24.75
CA GLN A 793 22.75 26.03 -24.14
C GLN A 793 22.72 27.48 -24.63
N GLN A 794 23.90 28.07 -24.87
CA GLN A 794 24.00 29.44 -25.39
C GLN A 794 23.57 29.52 -26.86
N ILE A 795 23.99 28.56 -27.70
CA ILE A 795 23.51 28.43 -29.09
C ILE A 795 21.98 28.23 -29.11
N PHE A 796 21.44 27.43 -28.19
CA PHE A 796 20.01 27.19 -28.10
C PHE A 796 19.24 28.45 -27.66
N ALA A 797 19.79 29.23 -26.72
CA ALA A 797 19.22 30.50 -26.29
C ALA A 797 19.24 31.55 -27.41
N GLU A 798 20.33 31.65 -28.18
CA GLU A 798 20.44 32.55 -29.33
C GLU A 798 19.48 32.16 -30.47
N ALA A 799 19.30 30.85 -30.70
CA ALA A 799 18.32 30.33 -31.66
C ALA A 799 16.87 30.62 -31.23
N MET A 800 16.57 30.57 -29.92
CA MET A 800 15.24 30.89 -29.39
C MET A 800 14.90 32.38 -29.50
N TRP A 801 15.89 33.28 -29.34
CA TRP A 801 15.66 34.73 -29.42
C TRP A 801 15.56 35.26 -30.85
N THR A 802 16.12 34.57 -31.84
CA THR A 802 16.04 34.97 -33.25
C THR A 802 14.71 34.62 -33.93
N PHE A 803 13.86 33.81 -33.30
CA PHE A 803 12.51 33.49 -33.79
C PHE A 803 11.42 34.52 -33.39
N GLY A 804 11.74 35.52 -32.57
CA GLY A 804 10.78 36.51 -32.06
C GLY A 804 10.29 37.55 -33.09
N ASP A 805 11.00 37.74 -34.22
CA ASP A 805 10.72 38.84 -35.17
C ASP A 805 10.29 38.39 -36.59
N ALA A 806 9.99 37.11 -36.80
CA ALA A 806 9.52 36.64 -38.12
C ALA A 806 7.98 36.71 -38.23
N LYS A 807 7.47 37.63 -39.09
CA LYS A 807 6.06 37.73 -39.50
C LYS A 807 5.50 36.37 -39.99
N PRO A 808 4.21 36.06 -39.73
CA PRO A 808 3.63 34.77 -40.06
C PRO A 808 3.51 34.55 -41.58
N MET A 809 4.07 33.44 -42.06
CA MET A 809 3.86 32.92 -43.42
C MET A 809 2.48 32.23 -43.54
N PRO A 810 1.85 32.26 -44.74
CA PRO A 810 0.51 31.71 -44.95
C PRO A 810 0.52 30.18 -45.03
N ALA A 811 -0.58 29.57 -44.58
CA ALA A 811 -0.77 28.12 -44.46
C ALA A 811 -0.63 27.37 -45.81
N PRO A 812 0.05 26.20 -45.84
CA PRO A 812 0.14 25.39 -47.04
C PRO A 812 -1.17 24.61 -47.28
N LYS A 813 -1.65 24.70 -48.53
CA LYS A 813 -2.76 23.92 -49.07
C LYS A 813 -2.43 22.43 -49.05
N GLY A 814 -3.38 21.60 -48.61
CA GLY A 814 -3.23 20.14 -48.57
C GLY A 814 -3.08 19.50 -49.96
N PRO A 815 -2.53 18.28 -50.06
CA PRO A 815 -2.43 17.59 -51.33
C PRO A 815 -3.75 16.88 -51.65
N ALA A 816 -4.07 16.90 -52.94
CA ALA A 816 -5.19 16.21 -53.56
C ALA A 816 -4.83 14.75 -53.89
N ARG A 817 -5.87 13.91 -53.79
CA ARG A 817 -6.01 12.48 -54.11
C ARG A 817 -5.37 11.48 -53.17
#